data_AF-A0A7Y8H5Q5-F1
#
_entry.id   AF-A0A7Y8H5Q5-F1
#
_cell.length_a   1.000
_cell.length_b   1.000
_cell.length_c   1.000
_cell.angle_alpha   90.00
_cell.angle_beta   90.00
_cell.angle_gamma   90.00
#
_symmetry.space_group_name_H-M   'P 1'
#
loop_
_entity.id
_entity.type
_entity.pdbx_description
1 polymer ?
#
loop_
_entity_poly.entity_id
_entity_poly.type
_entity_poly.pdbx_seq_one_letter_code
_entity_poly.pdbx_strand_id
1 'polypeptide(L)'
;MDLSIIIVNYNVKEFLQNLLHSIFKAGTNLNYEIIVVDNASDDGSAEIIREQFPAVKLIVNKVNLGFGKANNLAMKIAAGKYLLLLNPDTIVREDTFEKMISFFEKHKEAGLAGCKILNPDGTLQLACRRSFPGPWTSFTKVTGLSNLFPKSKLFARYNLTYLNENETYEVDAISGSFMMMTKEVYDKVGGFDEQFFMYGEDLDLCYRIQKAGYKVYYVPETQIIHYKGESTKRSSYDEVKFFYSAMHLFVKKHLSSSFIVELILRSAIVVRGAFAFLARKKLIIISIIIDFIIFNLCLYAAEKIYMNLSGWKGFPASAVIIVYTVPALIQMFIAMIVGAYRQDKISVLKIQLSVLVSLPVLTSLTFFFKEFAYSRAVVLISYLFLMVFLSFWRAVAKVVFKVGLSFDSAGQKRTLVVGLNETALMIGHKLQHKRTDLRNIVGLIGFSNKEVGMKINSFEVVGTDQNIQKIIKEFNVNEIIFSSSEISYNKMMEIVSRCQNENVEFKIVGSNLEFIVGKTAVTLLDDMPLIELHYNISDPKMKFIKTLFDICLAFPALFLIYPFIYFNHKLSGRKSDFSDFILDVPKVLTGKYSFVGPKSRKEDNLYFGKPGLTGYWYIEYGNQEEIEKLDFYYAKNQNIWLDLEILGKSINKMWSKNS
;
A
#
# COMPACT_ATOMS: atom_id res chain seq x y z
N MET A 1 16.24 27.71 27.76
CA MET A 1 15.60 26.77 26.81
C MET A 1 16.02 25.37 27.24
N ASP A 2 15.10 24.58 27.77
CA ASP A 2 15.35 23.23 28.27
C ASP A 2 15.43 22.23 27.11
N LEU A 3 14.51 22.33 26.14
CA LEU A 3 14.34 21.34 25.08
C LEU A 3 14.11 22.01 23.71
N SER A 4 14.83 21.55 22.68
CA SER A 4 14.48 21.84 21.28
C SER A 4 13.93 20.58 20.64
N ILE A 5 12.68 20.65 20.16
CA ILE A 5 11.99 19.55 19.46
C ILE A 5 12.12 19.78 17.97
N ILE A 6 12.75 18.84 17.27
CA ILE A 6 13.13 18.93 15.88
C ILE A 6 12.34 17.88 15.09
N ILE A 7 11.62 18.34 14.08
CA ILE A 7 10.72 17.51 13.29
C ILE A 7 11.03 17.76 11.82
N VAL A 8 11.24 16.68 11.06
CA VAL A 8 11.34 16.76 9.59
C VAL A 8 10.04 16.27 9.01
N ASN A 9 9.32 17.14 8.30
CA ASN A 9 8.05 16.84 7.67
C ASN A 9 8.23 16.59 6.16
N TYR A 10 7.51 15.59 5.64
CA TYR A 10 7.38 15.36 4.20
C TYR A 10 6.03 14.69 3.90
N ASN A 11 5.13 15.46 3.30
CA ASN A 11 3.81 15.03 2.83
C ASN A 11 2.95 14.29 3.88
N VAL A 12 2.96 14.72 5.15
CA VAL A 12 2.15 14.12 6.23
C VAL A 12 1.47 15.18 7.12
N LYS A 13 0.91 16.23 6.51
CA LYS A 13 0.19 17.35 7.13
C LYS A 13 -0.64 16.96 8.36
N GLU A 14 -1.53 16.00 8.21
CA GLU A 14 -2.50 15.70 9.26
C GLU A 14 -1.85 14.98 10.47
N PHE A 15 -0.87 14.12 10.21
CA PHE A 15 -0.08 13.52 11.28
C PHE A 15 0.75 14.56 12.01
N LEU A 16 1.35 15.50 11.26
CA LEU A 16 2.11 16.59 11.85
C LEU A 16 1.23 17.45 12.77
N GLN A 17 -0.01 17.77 12.40
CA GLN A 17 -0.93 18.50 13.27
C GLN A 17 -1.20 17.74 14.58
N ASN A 18 -1.51 16.44 14.49
CA ASN A 18 -1.73 15.59 15.66
C ASN A 18 -0.50 15.55 16.58
N LEU A 19 0.68 15.44 15.98
CA LEU A 19 1.94 15.51 16.70
C LEU A 19 2.10 16.85 17.43
N LEU A 20 1.94 17.98 16.73
CA LEU A 20 2.09 19.31 17.31
C LEU A 20 1.14 19.50 18.51
N HIS A 21 -0.14 19.11 18.38
CA HIS A 21 -1.08 19.15 19.49
C HIS A 21 -0.62 18.29 20.69
N SER A 22 -0.10 17.09 20.45
CA SER A 22 0.43 16.24 21.53
C SER A 22 1.68 16.84 22.19
N ILE A 23 2.55 17.51 21.42
CA ILE A 23 3.73 18.22 21.94
C ILE A 23 3.31 19.38 22.85
N PHE A 24 2.35 20.21 22.42
CA PHE A 24 1.90 21.34 23.24
C PHE A 24 1.38 20.90 24.60
N LYS A 25 0.64 19.78 24.66
CA LYS A 25 0.18 19.18 25.92
C LYS A 25 1.35 18.66 26.77
N ALA A 26 2.30 17.95 26.16
CA ALA A 26 3.46 17.38 26.85
C ALA A 26 4.50 18.43 27.30
N GLY A 27 4.52 19.60 26.68
CA GLY A 27 5.48 20.67 26.97
C GLY A 27 5.07 21.64 28.07
N THR A 28 3.88 21.50 28.67
CA THR A 28 3.26 22.51 29.56
C THR A 28 4.17 23.04 30.68
N ASN A 29 5.07 22.20 31.24
CA ASN A 29 5.95 22.56 32.36
C ASN A 29 7.41 22.80 31.96
N LEU A 30 7.70 23.00 30.67
CA LEU A 30 9.07 23.12 30.16
C LEU A 30 9.23 24.41 29.37
N ASN A 31 10.44 24.99 29.38
CA ASN A 31 10.80 26.01 28.41
C ASN A 31 11.34 25.33 27.15
N TYR A 32 10.53 25.23 26.10
CA TYR A 32 10.89 24.50 24.88
C TYR A 32 10.62 25.30 23.61
N GLU A 33 11.25 24.86 22.52
CA GLU A 33 10.97 25.34 21.17
C GLU A 33 10.68 24.16 20.24
N ILE A 34 9.88 24.42 19.20
CA ILE A 34 9.59 23.45 18.15
C ILE A 34 10.16 24.01 16.84
N ILE A 35 10.97 23.20 16.17
CA ILE A 35 11.57 23.51 14.87
C ILE A 35 11.10 22.46 13.88
N VAL A 36 10.28 22.87 12.91
CA VAL A 36 9.82 22.00 11.83
C VAL A 36 10.58 22.34 10.55
N VAL A 37 11.19 21.33 9.94
CA VAL A 37 11.76 21.41 8.59
C VAL A 37 10.80 20.75 7.62
N ASP A 38 10.06 21.54 6.88
CA ASP A 38 9.28 21.05 5.75
C ASP A 38 10.22 20.72 4.59
N ASN A 39 10.26 19.45 4.18
CA ASN A 39 11.26 18.92 3.27
C ASN A 39 10.76 18.89 1.81
N ALA A 40 10.17 20.00 1.37
CA ALA A 40 9.49 20.19 0.08
C ALA A 40 8.18 19.41 -0.05
N SER A 41 7.26 19.62 0.90
CA SER A 41 5.93 19.02 0.84
C SER A 41 5.00 19.76 -0.12
N ASP A 42 4.03 19.05 -0.70
CA ASP A 42 2.99 19.58 -1.60
C ASP A 42 1.56 19.40 -1.04
N ASP A 43 1.44 18.99 0.22
CA ASP A 43 0.18 18.65 0.87
C ASP A 43 -0.45 19.80 1.70
N GLY A 44 0.14 20.99 1.66
CA GLY A 44 -0.33 22.16 2.42
C GLY A 44 0.14 22.19 3.89
N SER A 45 1.09 21.33 4.28
CA SER A 45 1.62 21.27 5.65
C SER A 45 2.33 22.56 6.08
N ALA A 46 3.12 23.18 5.19
CA ALA A 46 3.81 24.43 5.49
C ALA A 46 2.83 25.59 5.79
N GLU A 47 1.74 25.67 5.03
CA GLU A 47 0.70 26.68 5.16
C GLU A 47 -0.02 26.55 6.51
N ILE A 48 -0.44 25.33 6.87
CA ILE A 48 -1.09 25.07 8.16
C ILE A 48 -0.19 25.42 9.34
N ILE A 49 1.11 25.14 9.27
CA ILE A 49 2.04 25.51 10.35
C ILE A 49 2.05 27.03 10.55
N ARG A 50 2.11 27.81 9.46
CA ARG A 50 2.12 29.28 9.53
C ARG A 50 0.82 29.83 10.11
N GLU A 51 -0.32 29.24 9.75
CA GLU A 51 -1.65 29.72 10.14
C GLU A 51 -2.04 29.30 11.56
N GLN A 52 -1.86 28.02 11.91
CA GLN A 52 -2.40 27.43 13.14
C GLN A 52 -1.36 27.30 14.26
N PHE A 53 -0.07 27.29 13.93
CA PHE A 53 1.01 27.04 14.90
C PHE A 53 2.11 28.11 14.83
N PRO A 54 1.79 29.40 15.05
CA PRO A 54 2.75 30.50 14.89
C PRO A 54 3.94 30.44 15.87
N ALA A 55 3.84 29.65 16.95
CA ALA A 55 4.94 29.40 17.88
C ALA A 55 6.02 28.44 17.32
N VAL A 56 5.74 27.73 16.22
CA VAL A 56 6.66 26.78 15.59
C VAL A 56 7.61 27.52 14.66
N LYS A 57 8.92 27.28 14.80
CA LYS A 57 9.93 27.76 13.86
C LYS A 57 9.92 26.88 12.62
N LEU A 58 9.43 27.40 11.50
CA LEU A 58 9.33 26.68 10.25
C LEU A 58 10.51 26.99 9.31
N ILE A 59 11.17 25.94 8.82
CA ILE A 59 12.14 25.97 7.72
C ILE A 59 11.50 25.24 6.53
N VAL A 60 11.42 25.87 5.36
CA VAL A 60 10.85 25.24 4.16
C VAL A 60 11.93 25.02 3.11
N ASN A 61 12.22 23.75 2.80
CA ASN A 61 13.16 23.38 1.76
C ASN A 61 12.50 23.41 0.39
N LYS A 62 13.28 23.76 -0.64
CA LYS A 62 12.84 23.72 -2.05
C LYS A 62 12.88 22.32 -2.66
N VAL A 63 13.67 21.42 -2.08
CA VAL A 63 13.85 20.04 -2.52
C VAL A 63 13.94 19.13 -1.29
N ASN A 64 13.54 17.87 -1.44
CA ASN A 64 13.69 16.89 -0.37
C ASN A 64 15.17 16.52 -0.17
N LEU A 65 15.73 16.96 0.96
CA LEU A 65 17.15 16.78 1.31
C LEU A 65 17.46 15.42 1.94
N GLY A 66 16.46 14.57 2.16
CA GLY A 66 16.59 13.38 3.02
C GLY A 66 16.47 13.70 4.51
N PHE A 67 16.39 12.66 5.34
CA PHE A 67 16.07 12.79 6.77
C PHE A 67 17.24 13.39 7.57
N GLY A 68 18.45 12.85 7.41
CA GLY A 68 19.63 13.29 8.18
C GLY A 68 19.98 14.75 7.92
N LYS A 69 20.05 15.14 6.64
CA LYS A 69 20.40 16.51 6.24
C LYS A 69 19.35 17.54 6.67
N ALA A 70 18.06 17.22 6.57
CA ALA A 70 17.00 18.11 7.05
C ALA A 70 17.06 18.30 8.57
N ASN A 71 17.25 17.22 9.35
CA ASN A 71 17.45 17.31 10.80
C ASN A 71 18.67 18.16 11.16
N ASN A 72 19.78 18.03 10.42
CA ASN A 72 20.98 18.83 10.64
C ASN A 72 20.74 20.34 10.50
N LEU A 73 19.84 20.78 9.60
CA LEU A 73 19.50 22.19 9.46
C LEU A 73 18.86 22.74 10.75
N ALA A 74 17.91 22.01 11.31
CA ALA A 74 17.25 22.40 12.56
C ALA A 74 18.19 22.29 13.77
N MET A 75 18.99 21.23 13.88
CA MET A 75 19.93 21.06 14.99
C MET A 75 20.95 22.19 15.10
N LYS A 76 21.35 22.79 13.97
CA LYS A 76 22.30 23.91 13.95
C LYS A 76 21.76 25.16 14.63
N ILE A 77 20.44 25.42 14.53
CA ILE A 77 19.81 26.62 15.10
C ILE A 77 19.12 26.34 16.45
N ALA A 78 19.09 25.10 16.89
CA ALA A 78 18.47 24.67 18.14
C ALA A 78 19.26 25.15 19.37
N ALA A 79 18.55 25.77 20.31
CA ALA A 79 19.10 26.45 21.49
C ALA A 79 18.84 25.71 22.82
N GLY A 80 18.13 24.58 22.79
CA GLY A 80 17.80 23.77 23.95
C GLY A 80 19.01 23.04 24.54
N LYS A 81 19.01 22.88 25.87
CA LYS A 81 19.96 22.03 26.59
C LYS A 81 19.89 20.58 26.10
N TYR A 82 18.70 20.12 25.74
CA TYR A 82 18.45 18.83 25.11
C TYR A 82 17.89 19.02 23.70
N LEU A 83 18.28 18.13 22.78
CA LEU A 83 17.79 18.08 21.42
C LEU A 83 16.98 16.79 21.26
N LEU A 84 15.70 16.91 20.89
CA LEU A 84 14.83 15.78 20.59
C LEU A 84 14.51 15.76 19.09
N LEU A 85 14.93 14.71 18.42
CA LEU A 85 14.54 14.39 17.05
C LEU A 85 13.28 13.53 17.10
N LEU A 86 12.24 13.96 16.39
CA LEU A 86 10.92 13.34 16.44
C LEU A 86 10.31 13.24 15.05
N ASN A 87 9.82 12.05 14.72
CA ASN A 87 9.13 11.85 13.45
C ASN A 87 7.75 12.52 13.44
N PRO A 88 7.31 13.05 12.27
CA PRO A 88 6.03 13.78 12.14
C PRO A 88 4.80 12.87 12.30
N ASP A 89 4.95 11.56 12.12
CA ASP A 89 3.91 10.53 12.26
C ASP A 89 3.92 9.88 13.64
N THR A 90 4.06 10.69 14.69
CA THR A 90 4.08 10.24 16.09
C THR A 90 3.03 10.93 16.96
N ILE A 91 2.69 10.31 18.09
CA ILE A 91 1.90 10.92 19.17
C ILE A 91 2.68 10.73 20.47
N VAL A 92 2.98 11.83 21.16
CA VAL A 92 3.71 11.80 22.43
C VAL A 92 2.76 11.76 23.63
N ARG A 93 3.23 11.16 24.72
CA ARG A 93 2.52 11.14 26.01
C ARG A 93 2.83 12.43 26.78
N GLU A 94 1.94 12.88 27.64
CA GLU A 94 2.10 14.18 28.33
C GLU A 94 3.33 14.21 29.25
N ASP A 95 3.73 13.06 29.79
CA ASP A 95 4.91 12.94 30.66
C ASP A 95 6.22 12.63 29.90
N THR A 96 6.19 12.56 28.56
CA THR A 96 7.30 12.05 27.77
C THR A 96 8.55 12.90 27.95
N PHE A 97 8.45 14.22 27.82
CA PHE A 97 9.63 15.09 27.89
C PHE A 97 10.21 15.16 29.30
N GLU A 98 9.37 15.28 30.32
CA GLU A 98 9.81 15.33 31.71
C GLU A 98 10.54 14.04 32.12
N LYS A 99 10.01 12.87 31.76
CA LYS A 99 10.65 11.59 32.08
C LYS A 99 11.98 11.41 31.37
N MET A 100 12.07 11.80 30.10
CA MET A 100 13.33 11.71 29.36
C MET A 100 14.38 12.69 29.89
N ILE A 101 14.00 13.93 30.25
CA ILE A 101 14.90 14.89 30.90
C ILE A 101 15.37 14.33 32.25
N SER A 102 14.45 13.83 33.08
CA SER A 102 14.78 13.23 34.38
C SER A 102 15.77 12.07 34.25
N PHE A 103 15.65 11.27 33.18
CA PHE A 103 16.60 10.21 32.86
C PHE A 103 18.02 10.76 32.61
N PHE A 104 18.18 11.77 31.75
CA PHE A 104 19.48 12.40 31.51
C PHE A 104 20.06 13.10 32.74
N GLU A 105 19.22 13.64 33.62
CA GLU A 105 19.69 14.22 34.87
C GLU A 105 20.27 13.17 35.83
N LYS A 106 19.73 11.94 35.82
CA LYS A 106 20.20 10.81 36.63
C LYS A 106 21.37 10.03 36.01
N HIS A 107 21.46 10.03 34.68
CA HIS A 107 22.45 9.24 33.92
C HIS A 107 23.35 10.16 33.09
N LYS A 108 24.38 10.73 33.73
CA LYS A 108 25.31 11.68 33.09
C LYS A 108 26.16 11.04 31.99
N GLU A 109 26.31 9.72 32.01
CA GLU A 109 26.98 8.92 30.98
C GLU A 109 26.13 8.72 29.71
N ALA A 110 24.83 8.98 29.77
CA ALA A 110 23.93 8.85 28.63
C ALA A 110 24.17 9.97 27.61
N GLY A 111 24.62 9.60 26.42
CA GLY A 111 24.77 10.53 25.31
C GLY A 111 23.51 10.65 24.46
N LEU A 112 22.72 9.58 24.43
CA LEU A 112 21.54 9.46 23.57
C LEU A 112 20.54 8.49 24.21
N ALA A 113 19.25 8.79 24.14
CA ALA A 113 18.20 7.94 24.69
C ALA A 113 16.95 7.94 23.81
N GLY A 114 16.32 6.77 23.71
CA GLY A 114 15.04 6.56 23.02
C GLY A 114 14.02 5.93 23.96
N CYS A 115 12.75 6.30 23.82
CA CYS A 115 11.68 5.77 24.65
C CYS A 115 11.05 4.49 24.08
N LYS A 116 10.04 3.94 24.77
CA LYS A 116 9.22 2.85 24.23
C LYS A 116 8.37 3.36 23.05
N ILE A 117 8.41 2.66 21.92
CA ILE A 117 7.66 3.06 20.72
C ILE A 117 6.65 1.98 20.41
N LEU A 118 5.38 2.36 20.31
CA LEU A 118 4.28 1.46 20.02
C LEU A 118 3.77 1.67 18.59
N ASN A 119 3.33 0.58 17.96
CA ASN A 119 2.49 0.66 16.78
C ASN A 119 1.07 1.12 17.19
N PRO A 120 0.22 1.53 16.24
CA PRO A 120 -1.17 1.94 16.53
C PRO A 120 -2.04 0.86 17.19
N ASP A 121 -1.67 -0.42 17.06
CA ASP A 121 -2.35 -1.55 17.72
C ASP A 121 -1.81 -1.85 19.13
N GLY A 122 -0.94 -1.01 19.67
CA GLY A 122 -0.32 -1.17 20.99
C GLY A 122 0.89 -2.12 21.02
N THR A 123 1.21 -2.80 19.91
CA THR A 123 2.38 -3.70 19.88
C THR A 123 3.70 -2.93 19.84
N LEU A 124 4.75 -3.46 20.46
CA LEU A 124 6.07 -2.83 20.47
C LEU A 124 6.68 -2.72 19.06
N GLN A 125 7.16 -1.52 18.70
CA GLN A 125 8.06 -1.37 17.57
C GLN A 125 9.46 -1.83 17.92
N LEU A 126 9.82 -3.03 17.48
CA LEU A 126 11.11 -3.65 17.73
C LEU A 126 12.34 -2.81 17.31
N ALA A 127 12.17 -1.81 16.45
CA ALA A 127 13.25 -0.91 16.04
C ALA A 127 13.66 0.11 17.12
N CYS A 128 12.84 0.31 18.16
CA CYS A 128 13.15 1.22 19.28
C CYS A 128 14.37 0.77 20.09
N ARG A 129 14.78 -0.50 19.98
CA ARG A 129 15.96 -1.07 20.64
C ARG A 129 16.65 -2.09 19.72
N ARG A 130 17.92 -1.85 19.39
CA ARG A 130 18.64 -2.65 18.42
C ARG A 130 20.10 -2.89 18.81
N SER A 131 20.65 -3.96 18.27
CA SER A 131 22.10 -4.16 18.17
C SER A 131 22.64 -3.71 16.82
N PHE A 132 23.94 -3.39 16.75
CA PHE A 132 24.60 -3.14 15.47
C PHE A 132 24.54 -4.37 14.55
N PRO A 133 24.48 -4.17 13.22
CA PRO A 133 24.35 -5.25 12.24
C PRO A 133 25.69 -5.99 12.02
N GLY A 134 26.17 -6.71 13.04
CA GLY A 134 27.30 -7.62 12.91
C GLY A 134 26.99 -8.82 12.00
N PRO A 135 28.00 -9.59 11.52
CA PRO A 135 27.79 -10.69 10.58
C PRO A 135 26.75 -11.71 11.06
N TRP A 136 26.88 -12.20 12.30
CA TRP A 136 25.94 -13.15 12.88
C TRP A 136 24.55 -12.54 13.10
N THR A 137 24.49 -11.35 13.68
CA THR A 137 23.23 -10.62 13.93
C THR A 137 22.44 -10.39 12.62
N SER A 138 23.15 -10.05 11.55
CA SER A 138 22.57 -9.85 10.22
C SER A 138 22.09 -11.17 9.61
N PHE A 139 22.89 -12.24 9.72
CA PHE A 139 22.52 -13.57 9.25
C PHE A 139 21.24 -14.09 9.91
N THR A 140 21.13 -14.02 11.24
CA THR A 140 19.95 -14.53 11.95
C THR A 140 18.69 -13.72 11.65
N LYS A 141 18.85 -12.40 11.40
CA LYS A 141 17.74 -11.52 11.00
C LYS A 141 17.27 -11.81 9.57
N VAL A 142 18.20 -11.99 8.63
CA VAL A 142 17.90 -12.23 7.21
C VAL A 142 17.29 -13.61 6.98
N THR A 143 17.78 -14.64 7.68
CA THR A 143 17.28 -16.02 7.57
C THR A 143 15.96 -16.25 8.31
N GLY A 144 15.55 -15.32 9.19
CA GLY A 144 14.36 -15.46 10.03
C GLY A 144 14.58 -16.29 11.29
N LEU A 145 15.80 -16.75 11.57
CA LEU A 145 16.16 -17.44 12.82
C LEU A 145 15.83 -16.59 14.06
N SER A 146 15.93 -15.27 13.95
CA SER A 146 15.53 -14.36 15.04
C SER A 146 14.04 -14.48 15.39
N ASN A 147 13.18 -14.79 14.41
CA ASN A 147 11.74 -14.95 14.61
C ASN A 147 11.38 -16.35 15.14
N LEU A 148 12.18 -17.36 14.77
CA LEU A 148 12.02 -18.73 15.27
C LEU A 148 12.48 -18.85 16.73
N PHE A 149 13.50 -18.10 17.14
CA PHE A 149 14.07 -18.15 18.48
C PHE A 149 14.11 -16.77 19.16
N PRO A 150 12.96 -16.12 19.38
CA PRO A 150 12.89 -14.71 19.82
C PRO A 150 13.41 -14.48 21.25
N LYS A 151 13.42 -15.52 22.09
CA LYS A 151 13.94 -15.47 23.47
C LYS A 151 15.44 -15.80 23.57
N SER A 152 16.08 -16.17 22.47
CA SER A 152 17.50 -16.52 22.47
C SER A 152 18.38 -15.28 22.29
N LYS A 153 19.28 -15.05 23.25
CA LYS A 153 20.33 -14.03 23.13
C LYS A 153 21.22 -14.24 21.90
N LEU A 154 21.41 -15.49 21.48
CA LEU A 154 22.24 -15.83 20.32
C LEU A 154 21.55 -15.49 19.00
N PHE A 155 20.25 -15.76 18.87
CA PHE A 155 19.54 -15.61 17.59
C PHE A 155 18.80 -14.28 17.45
N ALA A 156 18.30 -13.73 18.55
CA ALA A 156 17.42 -12.56 18.54
C ALA A 156 18.13 -11.25 18.95
N ARG A 157 19.45 -11.21 18.73
CA ARG A 157 20.31 -10.08 19.11
C ARG A 157 19.93 -8.77 18.42
N TYR A 158 19.52 -8.80 17.15
CA TYR A 158 19.28 -7.58 16.37
C TYR A 158 18.23 -6.66 16.98
N ASN A 159 17.13 -7.21 17.50
CA ASN A 159 16.03 -6.45 18.12
C ASN A 159 15.94 -6.65 19.64
N LEU A 160 16.94 -7.33 20.22
CA LEU A 160 17.03 -7.58 21.65
C LEU A 160 15.73 -8.18 22.25
N THR A 161 15.01 -9.02 21.51
CA THR A 161 13.70 -9.55 21.95
C THR A 161 13.78 -10.54 23.11
N TYR A 162 15.00 -10.93 23.49
CA TYR A 162 15.26 -11.71 24.70
C TYR A 162 15.27 -10.85 25.97
N LEU A 163 15.23 -9.51 25.85
CA LEU A 163 15.13 -8.57 26.97
C LEU A 163 13.67 -8.17 27.23
N ASN A 164 13.34 -7.90 28.50
CA ASN A 164 12.02 -7.41 28.91
C ASN A 164 11.76 -6.05 28.25
N GLU A 165 10.56 -5.78 27.74
CA GLU A 165 10.27 -4.50 27.07
C GLU A 165 10.03 -3.32 28.03
N ASN A 166 9.83 -3.60 29.31
CA ASN A 166 9.50 -2.60 30.33
C ASN A 166 10.68 -2.27 31.27
N GLU A 167 11.89 -2.64 30.87
CA GLU A 167 13.12 -2.36 31.60
C GLU A 167 14.08 -1.50 30.77
N THR A 168 14.87 -0.70 31.49
CA THR A 168 15.85 0.23 30.92
C THR A 168 17.16 -0.49 30.63
N TYR A 169 17.70 -0.30 29.42
CA TYR A 169 18.94 -0.95 29.00
C TYR A 169 19.85 -0.01 28.22
N GLU A 170 21.15 -0.22 28.37
CA GLU A 170 22.13 0.21 27.38
C GLU A 170 21.94 -0.63 26.10
N VAL A 171 21.85 0.02 24.95
CA VAL A 171 21.62 -0.61 23.64
C VAL A 171 22.58 -0.06 22.60
N ASP A 172 22.87 -0.82 21.55
CA ASP A 172 23.79 -0.32 20.52
C ASP A 172 23.13 0.77 19.66
N ALA A 173 21.81 0.70 19.43
CA ALA A 173 21.08 1.68 18.66
C ALA A 173 19.59 1.78 19.01
N ILE A 174 19.03 2.96 18.81
CA ILE A 174 17.60 3.29 18.96
C ILE A 174 17.02 3.75 17.61
N SER A 175 15.70 3.95 17.52
CA SER A 175 15.02 4.36 16.29
C SER A 175 15.16 5.86 16.04
N GLY A 176 15.42 6.26 14.79
CA GLY A 176 15.38 7.67 14.36
C GLY A 176 14.04 8.39 14.60
N SER A 177 12.96 7.64 14.84
CA SER A 177 11.63 8.20 15.11
C SER A 177 11.49 8.88 16.47
N PHE A 178 12.37 8.59 17.42
CA PHE A 178 12.49 9.31 18.70
C PHE A 178 13.93 9.18 19.21
N MET A 179 14.70 10.26 19.12
CA MET A 179 16.10 10.31 19.59
C MET A 179 16.33 11.58 20.37
N MET A 180 16.59 11.47 21.67
CA MET A 180 16.93 12.60 22.52
C MET A 180 18.40 12.56 22.90
N MET A 181 19.12 13.66 22.75
CA MET A 181 20.54 13.80 23.12
C MET A 181 20.78 15.13 23.86
N THR A 182 21.89 15.23 24.58
CA THR A 182 22.32 16.49 25.19
C THR A 182 23.00 17.38 24.14
N LYS A 183 22.94 18.71 24.33
CA LYS A 183 23.66 19.64 23.47
C LYS A 183 25.17 19.40 23.48
N GLU A 184 25.74 19.01 24.62
CA GLU A 184 27.15 18.63 24.76
C GLU A 184 27.54 17.49 23.80
N VAL A 185 26.71 16.45 23.71
CA VAL A 185 26.96 15.31 22.82
C VAL A 185 26.89 15.75 21.36
N TYR A 186 25.90 16.58 21.02
CA TYR A 186 25.79 17.17 19.68
C TYR A 186 27.03 18.02 19.33
N ASP A 187 27.50 18.87 20.23
CA ASP A 187 28.65 19.75 19.97
C ASP A 187 29.95 18.94 19.79
N LYS A 188 30.06 17.78 20.45
CA LYS A 188 31.22 16.89 20.35
C LYS A 188 31.18 15.93 19.15
N VAL A 189 30.01 15.40 18.79
CA VAL A 189 29.87 14.33 17.79
C VAL A 189 29.29 14.84 16.46
N GLY A 190 28.62 15.99 16.47
CA GLY A 190 27.85 16.51 15.36
C GLY A 190 26.49 15.83 15.19
N GLY A 191 25.76 16.25 14.15
CA GLY A 191 24.46 15.66 13.77
C GLY A 191 24.59 14.36 12.99
N PHE A 192 23.60 14.08 12.13
CA PHE A 192 23.62 12.94 11.22
C PHE A 192 24.68 13.10 10.12
N ASP A 193 25.19 11.98 9.62
CA ASP A 193 26.02 11.98 8.42
C ASP A 193 25.15 12.18 7.17
N GLU A 194 25.39 13.26 6.43
CA GLU A 194 24.63 13.65 5.23
C GLU A 194 24.81 12.69 4.05
N GLN A 195 25.75 11.74 4.10
CA GLN A 195 25.87 10.67 3.11
C GLN A 195 24.69 9.68 3.17
N PHE A 196 24.00 9.59 4.31
CA PHE A 196 22.78 8.82 4.46
C PHE A 196 21.58 9.68 4.07
N PHE A 197 20.97 9.38 2.93
CA PHE A 197 19.72 10.03 2.52
C PHE A 197 18.55 9.67 3.45
N MET A 198 18.40 8.38 3.75
CA MET A 198 17.37 7.82 4.64
C MET A 198 17.75 6.39 5.04
N TYR A 199 17.37 6.01 6.26
CA TYR A 199 17.76 4.77 6.93
C TYR A 199 19.25 4.70 7.26
N GLY A 200 19.59 4.16 8.43
CA GLY A 200 20.99 3.92 8.83
C GLY A 200 21.73 5.15 9.35
N GLU A 201 21.24 6.37 9.11
CA GLU A 201 21.76 7.58 9.78
C GLU A 201 21.63 7.49 11.31
N ASP A 202 20.57 6.85 11.79
CA ASP A 202 20.34 6.57 13.20
C ASP A 202 21.40 5.62 13.77
N LEU A 203 21.72 4.54 13.05
CA LEU A 203 22.79 3.61 13.43
C LEU A 203 24.16 4.31 13.42
N ASP A 204 24.46 5.11 12.40
CA ASP A 204 25.71 5.86 12.28
C ASP A 204 25.90 6.82 13.47
N LEU A 205 24.85 7.58 13.81
CA LEU A 205 24.90 8.51 14.95
C LEU A 205 25.09 7.76 16.27
N CYS A 206 24.33 6.68 16.50
CA CYS A 206 24.49 5.85 17.70
C CYS A 206 25.92 5.30 17.83
N TYR A 207 26.51 4.85 16.72
CA TYR A 207 27.89 4.34 16.68
C TYR A 207 28.92 5.43 17.00
N ARG A 208 28.79 6.62 16.39
CA ARG A 208 29.71 7.74 16.64
C ARG A 208 29.62 8.25 18.08
N ILE A 209 28.42 8.31 18.66
CA ILE A 209 28.21 8.69 20.07
C ILE A 209 28.90 7.71 21.01
N GLN A 210 28.79 6.40 20.76
CA GLN A 210 29.50 5.37 21.54
C GLN A 210 31.02 5.47 21.38
N LYS A 211 31.52 5.74 20.17
CA LYS A 211 32.95 5.97 19.94
C LYS A 211 33.49 7.20 20.66
N ALA A 212 32.64 8.19 20.92
CA ALA A 212 33.00 9.38 21.69
C ALA A 212 32.98 9.17 23.22
N GLY A 213 32.67 7.95 23.68
CA GLY A 213 32.70 7.54 25.09
C GLY A 213 31.35 7.62 25.81
N TYR A 214 30.27 7.98 25.12
CA TYR A 214 28.94 8.05 25.72
C TYR A 214 28.13 6.78 25.50
N LYS A 215 27.07 6.60 26.28
CA LYS A 215 26.16 5.45 26.18
C LYS A 215 24.86 5.79 25.47
N VAL A 216 24.24 4.78 24.86
CA VAL A 216 22.92 4.88 24.23
C VAL A 216 21.92 4.02 25.02
N TYR A 217 20.76 4.59 25.37
CA TYR A 217 19.78 3.93 26.24
C TYR A 217 18.40 3.77 25.60
N TYR A 218 17.74 2.66 25.94
CA TYR A 218 16.30 2.43 25.80
C TYR A 218 15.61 2.67 27.14
N VAL A 219 14.61 3.57 27.17
CA VAL A 219 14.00 4.15 28.38
C VAL A 219 12.47 3.98 28.33
N PRO A 220 11.91 2.85 28.81
CA PRO A 220 10.48 2.53 28.71
C PRO A 220 9.58 3.20 29.77
N GLU A 221 10.13 4.05 30.63
CA GLU A 221 9.38 4.84 31.63
C GLU A 221 8.33 5.75 30.96
N THR A 222 8.59 6.12 29.70
CA THR A 222 7.62 6.75 28.79
C THR A 222 7.51 6.05 27.44
N GLN A 223 6.43 6.35 26.73
CA GLN A 223 6.12 5.74 25.44
C GLN A 223 5.43 6.70 24.48
N ILE A 224 5.61 6.46 23.19
CA ILE A 224 4.93 7.17 22.09
C ILE A 224 4.24 6.17 21.17
N ILE A 225 3.28 6.63 20.36
CA ILE A 225 2.82 5.91 19.17
C ILE A 225 3.56 6.43 17.95
N HIS A 226 3.96 5.53 17.05
CA HIS A 226 4.53 5.86 15.75
C HIS A 226 3.79 5.08 14.65
N TYR A 227 3.17 5.81 13.71
CA TYR A 227 2.34 5.22 12.65
C TYR A 227 3.15 4.53 11.55
N LYS A 228 4.44 4.89 11.44
CA LYS A 228 5.50 4.25 10.64
C LYS A 228 5.26 4.26 9.13
N GLY A 229 6.14 4.98 8.46
CA GLY A 229 6.30 4.89 7.00
C GLY A 229 5.22 5.65 6.24
N GLU A 230 4.51 6.56 6.90
CA GLU A 230 3.47 7.38 6.27
C GLU A 230 4.06 8.30 5.19
N SER A 231 5.21 8.93 5.44
CA SER A 231 5.95 9.68 4.42
C SER A 231 6.48 8.79 3.29
N THR A 232 6.94 7.58 3.60
CA THR A 232 7.49 6.65 2.59
C THR A 232 6.40 6.13 1.66
N LYS A 233 5.20 5.82 2.19
CA LYS A 233 4.02 5.40 1.39
C LYS A 233 3.63 6.44 0.34
N ARG A 234 3.82 7.72 0.64
CA ARG A 234 3.53 8.86 -0.25
C ARG A 234 4.69 9.22 -1.18
N SER A 235 5.80 8.49 -1.12
CA SER A 235 6.96 8.67 -1.99
C SER A 235 7.05 7.59 -3.06
N SER A 236 7.69 7.88 -4.19
CA SER A 236 8.01 6.89 -5.23
C SER A 236 9.27 6.06 -4.91
N TYR A 237 9.82 6.17 -3.70
CA TYR A 237 11.09 5.57 -3.33
C TYR A 237 10.98 4.06 -3.06
N ASP A 238 11.98 3.31 -3.54
CA ASP A 238 12.14 1.90 -3.19
C ASP A 238 12.80 1.78 -1.80
N GLU A 239 11.96 1.71 -0.75
CA GLU A 239 12.36 1.55 0.66
C GLU A 239 13.41 0.46 0.84
N VAL A 240 13.25 -0.68 0.16
CA VAL A 240 14.15 -1.83 0.28
C VAL A 240 15.54 -1.47 -0.25
N LYS A 241 15.61 -0.81 -1.41
CA LYS A 241 16.87 -0.37 -2.01
C LYS A 241 17.59 0.66 -1.14
N PHE A 242 16.87 1.67 -0.63
CA PHE A 242 17.48 2.69 0.25
C PHE A 242 18.01 2.09 1.54
N PHE A 243 17.20 1.24 2.21
CA PHE A 243 17.61 0.55 3.43
C PHE A 243 18.92 -0.24 3.22
N TYR A 244 19.03 -1.02 2.15
CA TYR A 244 20.24 -1.80 1.89
C TYR A 244 21.44 -0.96 1.48
N SER A 245 21.22 0.13 0.72
CA SER A 245 22.29 1.07 0.36
C SER A 245 22.86 1.73 1.62
N ALA A 246 22.01 2.10 2.57
CA ALA A 246 22.42 2.62 3.87
C ALA A 246 23.19 1.58 4.70
N MET A 247 22.71 0.33 4.78
CA MET A 247 23.44 -0.71 5.52
C MET A 247 24.83 -0.98 4.91
N HIS A 248 24.94 -0.95 3.59
CA HIS A 248 26.23 -1.08 2.91
C HIS A 248 27.17 0.08 3.25
N LEU A 249 26.67 1.32 3.25
CA LEU A 249 27.44 2.51 3.64
C LEU A 249 27.90 2.43 5.10
N PHE A 250 27.02 2.04 6.03
CA PHE A 250 27.34 1.86 7.44
C PHE A 250 28.49 0.85 7.65
N VAL A 251 28.39 -0.32 7.00
CA VAL A 251 29.42 -1.38 7.08
C VAL A 251 30.75 -0.88 6.53
N LYS A 252 30.73 -0.22 5.37
CA LYS A 252 31.93 0.35 4.74
C LYS A 252 32.63 1.34 5.66
N LYS A 253 31.88 2.15 6.38
CA LYS A 253 32.39 3.21 7.25
C LYS A 253 32.94 2.69 8.59
N HIS A 254 32.24 1.73 9.21
CA HIS A 254 32.47 1.40 10.63
C HIS A 254 32.99 -0.01 10.91
N LEU A 255 32.92 -0.93 9.95
CA LEU A 255 33.21 -2.36 10.16
C LEU A 255 34.40 -2.88 9.34
N SER A 256 35.28 -1.99 8.85
CA SER A 256 36.56 -2.30 8.20
C SER A 256 36.46 -3.50 7.24
N SER A 257 35.86 -3.29 6.07
CA SER A 257 35.45 -4.38 5.18
C SER A 257 36.63 -5.18 4.64
N SER A 258 36.77 -6.44 5.08
CA SER A 258 37.34 -7.46 4.20
C SER A 258 36.38 -7.65 3.03
N PHE A 259 36.91 -7.84 1.82
CA PHE A 259 36.13 -8.10 0.60
C PHE A 259 35.06 -9.20 0.80
N ILE A 260 35.34 -10.17 1.67
CA ILE A 260 34.47 -11.28 2.03
C ILE A 260 33.19 -10.80 2.74
N VAL A 261 33.28 -9.86 3.68
CA VAL A 261 32.11 -9.34 4.39
C VAL A 261 31.18 -8.58 3.44
N GLU A 262 31.77 -7.80 2.53
CA GLU A 262 31.01 -7.10 1.49
C GLU A 262 30.30 -8.08 0.54
N LEU A 263 30.98 -9.13 0.09
CA LEU A 263 30.42 -10.15 -0.78
C LEU A 263 29.26 -10.90 -0.10
N ILE A 264 29.40 -11.26 1.17
CA ILE A 264 28.35 -11.93 1.95
C ILE A 264 27.11 -11.04 2.07
N LEU A 265 27.29 -9.76 2.41
CA LEU A 265 26.16 -8.82 2.54
C LEU A 265 25.45 -8.61 1.19
N ARG A 266 26.19 -8.38 0.11
CA ARG A 266 25.61 -8.24 -1.24
C ARG A 266 24.83 -9.49 -1.65
N SER A 267 25.40 -10.66 -1.40
CA SER A 267 24.74 -11.95 -1.70
C SER A 267 23.47 -12.13 -0.86
N ALA A 268 23.53 -11.82 0.44
CA ALA A 268 22.38 -11.89 1.34
C ALA A 268 21.24 -10.94 0.92
N ILE A 269 21.57 -9.74 0.42
CA ILE A 269 20.60 -8.78 -0.10
C ILE A 269 19.90 -9.33 -1.34
N VAL A 270 20.66 -9.87 -2.31
CA VAL A 270 20.11 -10.46 -3.54
C VAL A 270 19.20 -11.65 -3.20
N VAL A 271 19.67 -12.54 -2.32
CA VAL A 271 18.92 -13.71 -1.87
C VAL A 271 17.64 -13.30 -1.15
N ARG A 272 17.70 -12.32 -0.24
CA ARG A 272 16.50 -11.81 0.46
C ARG A 272 15.55 -11.10 -0.49
N GLY A 273 16.06 -10.36 -1.47
CA GLY A 273 15.28 -9.77 -2.55
C GLY A 273 14.53 -10.83 -3.36
N ALA A 274 15.21 -11.92 -3.73
CA ALA A 274 14.61 -13.07 -4.41
C ALA A 274 13.54 -13.76 -3.54
N PHE A 275 13.82 -14.03 -2.26
CA PHE A 275 12.84 -14.59 -1.34
C PHE A 275 11.62 -13.68 -1.13
N ALA A 276 11.83 -12.37 -1.00
CA ALA A 276 10.74 -11.40 -0.87
C ALA A 276 9.91 -11.32 -2.16
N PHE A 277 10.53 -11.44 -3.34
CA PHE A 277 9.82 -11.53 -4.61
C PHE A 277 8.99 -12.81 -4.70
N LEU A 278 9.57 -13.96 -4.38
CA LEU A 278 8.90 -15.26 -4.36
C LEU A 278 7.75 -15.28 -3.34
N ALA A 279 7.96 -14.74 -2.13
CA ALA A 279 6.94 -14.62 -1.10
C ALA A 279 5.76 -13.76 -1.58
N ARG A 280 6.03 -12.60 -2.23
CA ARG A 280 5.00 -11.71 -2.81
C ARG A 280 4.26 -12.32 -4.01
N LYS A 281 4.82 -13.34 -4.64
CA LYS A 281 4.21 -14.06 -5.79
C LYS A 281 3.78 -15.48 -5.42
N LYS A 282 3.88 -15.87 -4.15
CA LYS A 282 3.64 -17.25 -3.67
C LYS A 282 2.28 -17.78 -4.13
N LEU A 283 1.22 -16.99 -3.95
CA LEU A 283 -0.13 -17.40 -4.34
C LEU A 283 -0.29 -17.55 -5.85
N ILE A 284 0.35 -16.70 -6.66
CA ILE A 284 0.34 -16.82 -8.12
C ILE A 284 1.03 -18.12 -8.53
N ILE A 285 2.23 -18.37 -8.02
CA ILE A 285 3.03 -19.56 -8.37
C ILE A 285 2.29 -20.83 -7.97
N ILE A 286 1.79 -20.90 -6.74
CA ILE A 286 1.02 -22.06 -6.25
C ILE A 286 -0.24 -22.28 -7.08
N SER A 287 -0.98 -21.22 -7.42
CA SER A 287 -2.21 -21.34 -8.22
C SER A 287 -1.94 -21.89 -9.62
N ILE A 288 -0.87 -21.43 -10.28
CA ILE A 288 -0.47 -21.93 -11.61
C ILE A 288 -0.10 -23.41 -11.55
N ILE A 289 0.67 -23.81 -10.53
CA ILE A 289 1.08 -25.21 -10.36
C ILE A 289 -0.13 -26.12 -10.11
N ILE A 290 -1.02 -25.72 -9.18
CA ILE A 290 -2.23 -26.49 -8.87
C ILE A 290 -3.15 -26.59 -10.09
N ASP A 291 -3.39 -25.49 -10.79
CA ASP A 291 -4.24 -25.48 -11.98
C ASP A 291 -3.66 -26.35 -13.11
N PHE A 292 -2.33 -26.32 -13.30
CA PHE A 292 -1.65 -27.18 -14.28
C PHE A 292 -1.85 -28.66 -13.93
N ILE A 293 -1.68 -29.04 -12.66
CA ILE A 293 -1.90 -30.42 -12.21
C ILE A 293 -3.36 -30.83 -12.40
N ILE A 294 -4.32 -30.00 -11.98
CA ILE A 294 -5.75 -30.27 -12.11
C ILE A 294 -6.15 -30.43 -13.58
N PHE A 295 -5.62 -29.58 -14.47
CA PHE A 295 -5.89 -29.70 -15.90
C PHE A 295 -5.50 -31.07 -16.45
N ASN A 296 -4.28 -31.51 -16.13
CA ASN A 296 -3.77 -32.81 -16.56
C ASN A 296 -4.60 -33.96 -15.97
N LEU A 297 -5.02 -33.87 -14.70
CA LEU A 297 -5.90 -34.86 -14.07
C LEU A 297 -7.28 -34.91 -14.74
N CYS A 298 -7.87 -33.75 -15.06
CA CYS A 298 -9.15 -33.67 -15.77
C CYS A 298 -9.06 -34.26 -17.18
N LEU A 299 -7.96 -33.99 -17.90
CA LEU A 299 -7.71 -34.56 -19.22
C LEU A 299 -7.53 -36.09 -19.16
N TYR A 300 -6.78 -36.58 -18.18
CA TYR A 300 -6.61 -38.01 -17.93
C TYR A 300 -7.92 -38.72 -17.61
N ALA A 301 -8.73 -38.14 -16.72
CA ALA A 301 -10.04 -38.68 -16.40
C ALA A 301 -10.96 -38.70 -17.63
N ALA A 302 -10.96 -37.63 -18.43
CA ALA A 302 -11.74 -37.56 -19.66
C ALA A 302 -11.29 -38.60 -20.70
N GLU A 303 -9.98 -38.83 -20.85
CA GLU A 303 -9.44 -39.90 -21.69
C GLU A 303 -9.97 -41.26 -21.23
N LYS A 304 -9.79 -41.64 -19.95
CA LYS A 304 -10.20 -42.96 -19.45
C LYS A 304 -11.70 -43.21 -19.56
N ILE A 305 -12.51 -42.20 -19.27
CA ILE A 305 -13.97 -42.29 -19.41
C ILE A 305 -14.35 -42.50 -20.87
N TYR A 306 -13.77 -41.72 -21.79
CA TYR A 306 -14.11 -41.82 -23.20
C TYR A 306 -13.61 -43.12 -23.83
N MET A 307 -12.43 -43.62 -23.45
CA MET A 307 -11.93 -44.94 -23.85
C MET A 307 -12.94 -46.05 -23.49
N ASN A 308 -13.46 -46.04 -22.25
CA ASN A 308 -14.41 -47.04 -21.77
C ASN A 308 -15.77 -46.94 -22.48
N LEU A 309 -16.24 -45.74 -22.82
CA LEU A 309 -17.57 -45.54 -23.42
C LEU A 309 -17.61 -45.75 -24.94
N SER A 310 -16.51 -45.50 -25.65
CA SER A 310 -16.50 -45.45 -27.13
C SER A 310 -15.57 -46.44 -27.81
N GLY A 311 -14.78 -47.21 -27.04
CA GLY A 311 -13.74 -48.09 -27.58
C GLY A 311 -12.55 -47.31 -28.19
N TRP A 312 -12.45 -46.00 -27.95
CA TRP A 312 -11.32 -45.19 -28.37
C TRP A 312 -10.02 -45.69 -27.71
N LYS A 313 -8.93 -45.78 -28.47
CA LYS A 313 -7.65 -46.39 -28.01
C LYS A 313 -6.76 -45.46 -27.17
N GLY A 314 -7.23 -44.24 -26.86
CA GLY A 314 -6.45 -43.24 -26.13
C GLY A 314 -5.48 -42.47 -27.02
N PHE A 315 -4.65 -41.63 -26.40
CA PHE A 315 -3.64 -40.85 -27.11
C PHE A 315 -2.45 -41.72 -27.55
N PRO A 316 -1.85 -41.45 -28.73
CA PRO A 316 -0.66 -42.16 -29.16
C PRO A 316 0.53 -41.84 -28.24
N ALA A 317 1.31 -42.85 -27.85
CA ALA A 317 2.39 -42.74 -26.86
C ALA A 317 3.43 -41.65 -27.19
N SER A 318 3.70 -41.41 -28.48
CA SER A 318 4.60 -40.35 -28.96
C SER A 318 4.07 -38.93 -28.74
N ALA A 319 2.75 -38.75 -28.63
CA ALA A 319 2.10 -37.46 -28.50
C ALA A 319 1.64 -37.13 -27.07
N VAL A 320 1.62 -38.12 -26.15
CA VAL A 320 1.08 -37.96 -24.79
C VAL A 320 1.69 -36.75 -24.07
N ILE A 321 3.01 -36.59 -24.12
CA ILE A 321 3.67 -35.47 -23.42
C ILE A 321 3.16 -34.13 -23.98
N ILE A 322 3.05 -33.99 -25.29
CA ILE A 322 2.64 -32.74 -25.95
C ILE A 322 1.16 -32.44 -25.66
N VAL A 323 0.30 -33.45 -25.76
CA VAL A 323 -1.15 -33.32 -25.54
C VAL A 323 -1.50 -32.97 -24.09
N TYR A 324 -0.71 -33.43 -23.12
CA TYR A 324 -0.91 -33.09 -21.72
C TYR A 324 -0.29 -31.73 -21.35
N THR A 325 0.87 -31.39 -21.91
CA THR A 325 1.60 -30.17 -21.53
C THR A 325 1.11 -28.91 -22.28
N VAL A 326 1.00 -28.94 -23.60
CA VAL A 326 0.76 -27.75 -24.42
C VAL A 326 -0.64 -27.15 -24.16
N PRO A 327 -1.74 -27.93 -24.17
CA PRO A 327 -3.06 -27.42 -23.85
C PRO A 327 -3.15 -26.84 -22.43
N ALA A 328 -2.50 -27.49 -21.46
CA ALA A 328 -2.44 -26.98 -20.08
C ALA A 328 -1.72 -25.62 -20.01
N LEU A 329 -0.58 -25.46 -20.69
CA LEU A 329 0.15 -24.19 -20.74
C LEU A 329 -0.67 -23.07 -21.40
N ILE A 330 -1.38 -23.37 -22.49
CA ILE A 330 -2.27 -22.41 -23.15
C ILE A 330 -3.40 -21.99 -22.21
N GLN A 331 -4.01 -22.93 -21.49
CA GLN A 331 -5.01 -22.62 -20.46
C GLN A 331 -4.44 -21.69 -19.38
N MET A 332 -3.23 -21.97 -18.86
CA MET A 332 -2.60 -21.11 -17.85
C MET A 332 -2.32 -19.71 -18.40
N PHE A 333 -1.89 -19.61 -19.66
CA PHE A 333 -1.62 -18.34 -20.33
C PHE A 333 -2.90 -17.50 -20.47
N ILE A 334 -4.00 -18.11 -20.92
CA ILE A 334 -5.30 -17.43 -21.03
C ILE A 334 -5.82 -17.01 -19.65
N ALA A 335 -5.70 -17.88 -18.64
CA ALA A 335 -6.04 -17.53 -17.26
C ALA A 335 -5.21 -16.36 -16.72
N MET A 336 -3.94 -16.25 -17.11
CA MET A 336 -3.09 -15.11 -16.79
C MET A 336 -3.57 -13.81 -17.45
N ILE A 337 -3.93 -13.84 -18.75
CA ILE A 337 -4.46 -12.69 -19.50
C ILE A 337 -5.79 -12.20 -18.90
N VAL A 338 -6.71 -13.11 -18.60
CA VAL A 338 -8.00 -12.80 -17.93
C VAL A 338 -7.79 -12.27 -16.51
N GLY A 339 -6.59 -12.46 -15.96
CA GLY A 339 -6.19 -12.00 -14.63
C GLY A 339 -6.77 -12.86 -13.52
N ALA A 340 -6.88 -14.17 -13.75
CA ALA A 340 -7.27 -15.17 -12.75
C ALA A 340 -6.18 -15.37 -11.68
N TYR A 341 -4.91 -15.08 -12.00
CA TYR A 341 -3.78 -15.11 -11.06
C TYR A 341 -3.45 -13.71 -10.55
N ARG A 342 -3.81 -13.43 -9.29
CA ARG A 342 -3.48 -12.18 -8.59
C ARG A 342 -2.67 -12.47 -7.32
N GLN A 343 -1.94 -11.46 -6.84
CA GLN A 343 -1.03 -11.60 -5.70
C GLN A 343 -1.75 -11.84 -4.37
N ASP A 344 -2.97 -11.34 -4.27
CA ASP A 344 -3.74 -11.22 -3.04
C ASP A 344 -5.09 -11.96 -3.12
N LYS A 345 -5.61 -12.24 -4.32
CA LYS A 345 -6.97 -12.78 -4.52
C LYS A 345 -6.99 -13.94 -5.50
N ILE A 346 -7.76 -14.97 -5.16
CA ILE A 346 -8.08 -16.10 -6.03
C ILE A 346 -9.52 -15.96 -6.50
N SER A 347 -9.75 -15.72 -7.79
CA SER A 347 -11.10 -15.51 -8.34
C SER A 347 -11.66 -16.77 -9.00
N VAL A 348 -12.88 -17.16 -8.60
CA VAL A 348 -13.63 -18.26 -9.22
C VAL A 348 -14.18 -17.81 -10.57
N LEU A 349 -14.83 -16.63 -10.62
CA LEU A 349 -15.40 -16.10 -11.87
C LEU A 349 -14.37 -15.93 -12.98
N LYS A 350 -13.18 -15.42 -12.66
CA LYS A 350 -12.14 -15.22 -13.67
C LYS A 350 -11.55 -16.51 -14.20
N ILE A 351 -11.42 -17.55 -13.36
CA ILE A 351 -10.97 -18.84 -13.86
C ILE A 351 -12.04 -19.47 -14.75
N GLN A 352 -13.31 -19.37 -14.40
CA GLN A 352 -14.42 -19.86 -15.23
C GLN A 352 -14.44 -19.15 -16.59
N LEU A 353 -14.29 -17.81 -16.58
CA LEU A 353 -14.17 -17.04 -17.81
C LEU A 353 -12.97 -17.50 -18.66
N SER A 354 -11.82 -17.79 -18.04
CA SER A 354 -10.66 -18.27 -18.78
C SER A 354 -10.86 -19.65 -19.42
N VAL A 355 -11.60 -20.54 -18.75
CA VAL A 355 -11.98 -21.86 -19.31
C VAL A 355 -12.93 -21.67 -20.49
N LEU A 356 -13.91 -20.78 -20.39
CA LEU A 356 -14.81 -20.48 -21.50
C LEU A 356 -14.07 -19.88 -22.71
N VAL A 357 -13.13 -18.97 -22.47
CA VAL A 357 -12.34 -18.31 -23.52
C VAL A 357 -11.34 -19.28 -24.17
N SER A 358 -10.76 -20.21 -23.42
CA SER A 358 -9.76 -21.14 -23.96
C SER A 358 -10.37 -22.29 -24.76
N LEU A 359 -11.61 -22.67 -24.48
CA LEU A 359 -12.29 -23.77 -25.16
C LEU A 359 -12.27 -23.63 -26.71
N PRO A 360 -12.67 -22.50 -27.33
CA PRO A 360 -12.58 -22.34 -28.78
C PRO A 360 -11.14 -22.35 -29.30
N VAL A 361 -10.18 -21.84 -28.52
CA VAL A 361 -8.75 -21.85 -28.89
C VAL A 361 -8.22 -23.29 -28.92
N LEU A 362 -8.44 -24.08 -27.87
CA LEU A 362 -7.93 -25.45 -27.81
C LEU A 362 -8.67 -26.40 -28.77
N THR A 363 -9.97 -26.20 -28.97
CA THR A 363 -10.73 -26.98 -29.96
C THR A 363 -10.30 -26.67 -31.39
N SER A 364 -10.00 -25.41 -31.71
CA SER A 364 -9.53 -25.02 -33.06
C SER A 364 -8.12 -25.53 -33.38
N LEU A 365 -7.22 -25.64 -32.40
CA LEU A 365 -5.87 -26.19 -32.61
C LEU A 365 -5.87 -27.60 -33.19
N THR A 366 -6.87 -28.42 -32.84
CA THR A 366 -7.01 -29.78 -33.38
C THR A 366 -7.28 -29.81 -34.90
N PHE A 367 -7.69 -28.70 -35.51
CA PHE A 367 -7.84 -28.60 -36.98
C PHE A 367 -6.52 -28.37 -37.71
N PHE A 368 -5.61 -27.61 -37.10
CA PHE A 368 -4.32 -27.27 -37.70
C PHE A 368 -3.28 -28.38 -37.48
N PHE A 369 -3.42 -29.13 -36.39
CA PHE A 369 -2.45 -30.14 -35.96
C PHE A 369 -3.08 -31.54 -35.97
N LYS A 370 -3.37 -32.05 -37.18
CA LYS A 370 -4.09 -33.34 -37.38
C LYS A 370 -3.37 -34.55 -36.77
N GLU A 371 -2.04 -34.51 -36.69
CA GLU A 371 -1.20 -35.54 -36.06
C GLU A 371 -1.44 -35.64 -34.54
N PHE A 372 -1.95 -34.57 -33.96
CA PHE A 372 -2.31 -34.45 -32.54
C PHE A 372 -3.81 -34.30 -32.36
N ALA A 373 -4.63 -34.52 -33.40
CA ALA A 373 -6.07 -34.40 -33.30
C ALA A 373 -6.66 -35.57 -32.53
N TYR A 374 -7.40 -35.26 -31.47
CA TYR A 374 -8.09 -36.22 -30.63
C TYR A 374 -9.60 -35.97 -30.63
N SER A 375 -10.35 -36.93 -30.09
CA SER A 375 -11.81 -36.81 -30.06
C SER A 375 -12.23 -35.54 -29.33
N ARG A 376 -13.05 -34.72 -30.01
CA ARG A 376 -13.63 -33.49 -29.44
C ARG A 376 -14.45 -33.78 -28.19
N ALA A 377 -14.97 -35.00 -28.06
CA ALA A 377 -15.65 -35.46 -26.86
C ALA A 377 -14.71 -35.42 -25.63
N VAL A 378 -13.44 -35.80 -25.78
CA VAL A 378 -12.45 -35.76 -24.69
C VAL A 378 -12.16 -34.32 -24.26
N VAL A 379 -12.09 -33.36 -25.20
CA VAL A 379 -11.97 -31.92 -24.88
C VAL A 379 -13.20 -31.44 -24.11
N LEU A 380 -14.40 -31.77 -24.58
CA LEU A 380 -15.63 -31.30 -23.93
C LEU A 380 -15.78 -31.88 -22.52
N ILE A 381 -15.51 -33.18 -22.33
CA ILE A 381 -15.56 -33.84 -21.02
C ILE A 381 -14.49 -33.23 -20.09
N SER A 382 -13.26 -33.03 -20.57
CA SER A 382 -12.20 -32.43 -19.74
C SER A 382 -12.55 -31.01 -19.31
N TYR A 383 -13.19 -30.23 -20.19
CA TYR A 383 -13.63 -28.88 -19.87
C TYR A 383 -14.80 -28.83 -18.88
N LEU A 384 -15.74 -29.77 -18.94
CA LEU A 384 -16.78 -29.92 -17.91
C LEU A 384 -16.14 -30.18 -16.53
N PHE A 385 -15.15 -31.06 -16.47
CA PHE A 385 -14.39 -31.31 -15.24
C PHE A 385 -13.60 -30.08 -14.79
N LEU A 386 -12.93 -29.38 -15.70
CA LEU A 386 -12.18 -28.16 -15.38
C LEU A 386 -13.07 -27.10 -14.72
N MET A 387 -14.28 -26.88 -15.23
CA MET A 387 -15.23 -25.93 -14.65
C MET A 387 -15.52 -26.26 -13.17
N VAL A 388 -15.65 -27.55 -12.84
CA VAL A 388 -15.91 -28.03 -11.48
C VAL A 388 -14.65 -27.99 -10.61
N PHE A 389 -13.57 -28.68 -11.00
CA PHE A 389 -12.40 -28.88 -10.14
C PHE A 389 -11.59 -27.59 -9.93
N LEU A 390 -11.48 -26.72 -10.95
CA LEU A 390 -10.83 -25.42 -10.79
C LEU A 390 -11.64 -24.48 -9.89
N SER A 391 -12.97 -24.60 -9.87
CA SER A 391 -13.82 -23.86 -8.92
C SER A 391 -13.68 -24.43 -7.51
N PHE A 392 -13.72 -25.75 -7.40
CA PHE A 392 -13.71 -26.46 -6.13
C PHE A 392 -12.44 -26.18 -5.32
N TRP A 393 -11.25 -26.35 -5.91
CA TRP A 393 -10.02 -26.11 -5.14
C TRP A 393 -9.90 -24.65 -4.71
N ARG A 394 -10.40 -23.70 -5.51
CA ARG A 394 -10.42 -22.27 -5.14
C ARG A 394 -11.41 -21.99 -4.01
N ALA A 395 -12.57 -22.64 -4.01
CA ALA A 395 -13.53 -22.56 -2.91
C ALA A 395 -12.90 -23.11 -1.62
N VAL A 396 -12.24 -24.28 -1.69
CA VAL A 396 -11.47 -24.85 -0.58
C VAL A 396 -10.34 -23.91 -0.15
N ALA A 397 -9.60 -23.31 -1.08
CA ALA A 397 -8.53 -22.37 -0.79
C ALA A 397 -9.02 -21.14 -0.01
N LYS A 398 -10.21 -20.64 -0.35
CA LYS A 398 -10.85 -19.54 0.36
C LYS A 398 -11.34 -19.94 1.75
N VAL A 399 -11.98 -21.10 1.88
CA VAL A 399 -12.57 -21.54 3.15
C VAL A 399 -11.51 -22.01 4.14
N VAL A 400 -10.56 -22.84 3.69
CA VAL A 400 -9.57 -23.50 4.56
C VAL A 400 -8.37 -22.61 4.83
N PHE A 401 -7.81 -21.98 3.78
CA PHE A 401 -6.55 -21.23 3.90
C PHE A 401 -6.78 -19.71 4.04
N LYS A 402 -8.04 -19.26 4.07
CA LYS A 402 -8.44 -17.85 4.14
C LYS A 402 -7.76 -16.96 3.08
N VAL A 403 -7.38 -17.54 1.94
CA VAL A 403 -6.63 -16.85 0.89
C VAL A 403 -7.55 -15.93 0.09
N GLY A 404 -7.20 -14.66 -0.02
CA GLY A 404 -8.04 -13.66 -0.72
C GLY A 404 -9.32 -13.30 0.01
N LEU A 405 -9.48 -13.79 1.24
CA LEU A 405 -10.21 -13.07 2.27
C LEU A 405 -9.27 -11.97 2.76
N SER A 406 -9.11 -10.89 1.97
CA SER A 406 -9.15 -9.62 2.67
C SER A 406 -10.49 -9.67 3.38
N PHE A 407 -10.49 -9.72 4.70
CA PHE A 407 -11.65 -9.27 5.45
C PHE A 407 -11.80 -7.77 5.18
N ASP A 408 -12.09 -7.40 3.92
CA ASP A 408 -13.05 -6.35 3.69
C ASP A 408 -14.29 -6.91 4.36
N SER A 409 -14.53 -6.40 5.55
CA SER A 409 -15.59 -6.78 6.43
C SER A 409 -16.89 -6.40 5.72
N ALA A 410 -17.35 -7.29 4.84
CA ALA A 410 -18.77 -7.43 4.53
C ALA A 410 -19.53 -8.01 5.75
N GLY A 411 -18.84 -8.23 6.88
CA GLY A 411 -19.42 -8.31 8.20
C GLY A 411 -19.47 -6.92 8.84
N GLN A 412 -20.62 -6.57 9.39
CA GLN A 412 -20.88 -5.31 10.07
C GLN A 412 -19.78 -4.99 11.11
N LYS A 413 -19.05 -3.88 10.97
CA LYS A 413 -18.05 -3.47 11.97
C LYS A 413 -18.76 -3.06 13.26
N ARG A 414 -18.48 -3.74 14.37
CA ARG A 414 -19.09 -3.49 15.68
C ARG A 414 -18.20 -2.51 16.42
N THR A 415 -18.67 -1.27 16.51
CA THR A 415 -17.88 -0.10 16.87
C THR A 415 -18.28 0.43 18.25
N LEU A 416 -17.31 0.70 19.12
CA LEU A 416 -17.50 1.49 20.33
C LEU A 416 -16.94 2.89 20.15
N VAL A 417 -17.62 3.89 20.71
CA VAL A 417 -17.08 5.26 20.81
C VAL A 417 -16.78 5.55 22.28
N VAL A 418 -15.57 6.00 22.56
CA VAL A 418 -15.10 6.32 23.92
C VAL A 418 -15.24 7.83 24.13
N GLY A 419 -16.10 8.20 25.10
CA GLY A 419 -16.50 9.57 25.38
C GLY A 419 -18.02 9.76 25.34
N LEU A 420 -18.51 10.73 26.12
CA LEU A 420 -19.92 11.13 26.24
C LEU A 420 -20.16 12.59 25.79
N ASN A 421 -19.13 13.33 25.37
CA ASN A 421 -19.24 14.72 24.96
C ASN A 421 -19.91 14.91 23.59
N GLU A 422 -20.24 16.15 23.25
CA GLU A 422 -20.87 16.47 21.97
C GLU A 422 -20.05 16.01 20.76
N THR A 423 -18.71 16.05 20.84
CA THR A 423 -17.84 15.53 19.78
C THR A 423 -18.01 14.02 19.58
N ALA A 424 -18.03 13.23 20.66
CA ALA A 424 -18.25 11.79 20.62
C ALA A 424 -19.63 11.42 20.07
N LEU A 425 -20.66 12.18 20.47
CA LEU A 425 -22.03 12.02 19.95
C LEU A 425 -22.12 12.36 18.46
N MET A 426 -21.48 13.45 18.02
CA MET A 426 -21.40 13.81 16.60
C MET A 426 -20.69 12.74 15.77
N ILE A 427 -19.59 12.16 16.28
CA ILE A 427 -18.89 11.04 15.63
C ILE A 427 -19.84 9.86 15.46
N GLY A 428 -20.54 9.48 16.53
CA GLY A 428 -21.54 8.42 16.49
C GLY A 428 -22.60 8.67 15.41
N HIS A 429 -23.19 9.87 15.37
CA HIS A 429 -24.22 10.20 14.38
C HIS A 429 -23.71 10.17 12.93
N LYS A 430 -22.54 10.74 12.65
CA LYS A 430 -21.93 10.72 11.31
C LYS A 430 -21.65 9.30 10.83
N LEU A 431 -21.16 8.44 11.72
CA LEU A 431 -20.87 7.04 11.40
C LEU A 431 -22.15 6.22 11.16
N GLN A 432 -23.25 6.57 11.83
CA GLN A 432 -24.54 5.92 11.63
C GLN A 432 -25.21 6.28 10.29
N HIS A 433 -24.94 7.47 9.75
CA HIS A 433 -25.61 8.00 8.54
C HIS A 433 -24.88 7.69 7.21
N LYS A 434 -23.61 7.24 7.25
CA LYS A 434 -22.90 6.78 6.04
C LYS A 434 -23.43 5.42 5.58
N ARG A 435 -24.44 5.43 4.70
CA ARG A 435 -25.08 4.22 4.11
C ARG A 435 -24.15 3.27 3.36
N THR A 436 -22.92 3.69 3.03
CA THR A 436 -21.92 2.90 2.30
C THR A 436 -21.02 2.05 3.21
N ASP A 437 -20.93 2.39 4.50
CA ASP A 437 -20.13 1.67 5.49
C ASP A 437 -21.06 0.83 6.37
N LEU A 438 -20.96 -0.50 6.30
CA LEU A 438 -21.69 -1.42 7.19
C LEU A 438 -21.13 -1.35 8.63
N ARG A 439 -21.30 -0.22 9.33
CA ARG A 439 -20.91 -0.06 10.75
C ARG A 439 -22.13 -0.16 11.65
N ASN A 440 -22.01 -0.95 12.72
CA ASN A 440 -22.96 -1.03 13.81
C ASN A 440 -22.32 -0.41 15.05
N ILE A 441 -22.86 0.70 15.52
CA ILE A 441 -22.38 1.32 16.75
C ILE A 441 -23.01 0.55 17.92
N VAL A 442 -22.17 -0.16 18.67
CA VAL A 442 -22.57 -0.98 19.81
C VAL A 442 -23.02 -0.11 20.98
N GLY A 443 -22.33 1.01 21.21
CA GLY A 443 -22.62 1.94 22.29
C GLY A 443 -21.46 2.86 22.61
N LEU A 444 -21.66 3.71 23.62
CA LEU A 444 -20.66 4.61 24.16
C LEU A 444 -19.94 3.97 25.36
N ILE A 445 -18.70 4.37 25.57
CA ILE A 445 -17.92 4.04 26.77
C ILE A 445 -17.72 5.32 27.58
N GLY A 446 -18.24 5.32 28.81
CA GLY A 446 -18.07 6.39 29.78
C GLY A 446 -16.84 6.21 30.66
N PHE A 447 -16.73 7.04 31.69
CA PHE A 447 -15.63 7.03 32.67
C PHE A 447 -16.09 6.69 34.09
N SER A 448 -17.40 6.54 34.31
CA SER A 448 -17.99 6.22 35.61
C SER A 448 -19.05 5.13 35.52
N ASN A 449 -19.09 4.24 36.52
CA ASN A 449 -20.12 3.20 36.60
C ASN A 449 -21.55 3.76 36.73
N LYS A 450 -21.70 5.02 37.16
CA LYS A 450 -23.00 5.70 37.22
C LYS A 450 -23.56 6.01 35.83
N GLU A 451 -22.72 6.07 34.80
CA GLU A 451 -23.10 6.42 33.44
C GLU A 451 -23.61 5.20 32.65
N VAL A 452 -23.28 3.98 33.10
CA VAL A 452 -23.65 2.74 32.42
C VAL A 452 -25.17 2.57 32.41
N GLY A 453 -25.74 2.32 31.22
CA GLY A 453 -27.18 2.23 30.99
C GLY A 453 -27.87 3.57 30.73
N MET A 454 -27.15 4.71 30.79
CA MET A 454 -27.70 5.99 30.34
C MET A 454 -27.89 5.98 28.82
N LYS A 455 -29.04 6.48 28.36
CA LYS A 455 -29.31 6.73 26.94
C LYS A 455 -29.04 8.20 26.64
N ILE A 456 -28.07 8.46 25.78
CA ILE A 456 -27.71 9.79 25.33
C ILE A 456 -27.99 9.85 23.82
N ASN A 457 -29.02 10.63 23.44
CA ASN A 457 -29.58 10.65 22.09
C ASN A 457 -29.97 9.24 21.60
N SER A 458 -29.37 8.77 20.50
CA SER A 458 -29.60 7.44 19.91
C SER A 458 -28.63 6.36 20.40
N PHE A 459 -27.75 6.67 21.36
CA PHE A 459 -26.71 5.77 21.84
C PHE A 459 -26.90 5.42 23.32
N GLU A 460 -26.49 4.21 23.70
CA GLU A 460 -26.49 3.74 25.09
C GLU A 460 -25.05 3.61 25.59
N VAL A 461 -24.81 3.98 26.85
CA VAL A 461 -23.51 3.78 27.50
C VAL A 461 -23.42 2.33 27.98
N VAL A 462 -22.64 1.52 27.26
CA VAL A 462 -22.57 0.06 27.48
C VAL A 462 -21.49 -0.35 28.49
N GLY A 463 -20.60 0.56 28.86
CA GLY A 463 -19.53 0.28 29.82
C GLY A 463 -18.65 1.49 30.12
N THR A 464 -17.54 1.22 30.79
CA THR A 464 -16.55 2.21 31.23
C THR A 464 -15.17 1.88 30.68
N ASP A 465 -14.27 2.87 30.70
CA ASP A 465 -12.85 2.69 30.35
C ASP A 465 -12.15 1.59 31.18
N GLN A 466 -12.67 1.29 32.38
CA GLN A 466 -12.13 0.25 33.26
C GLN A 466 -12.56 -1.16 32.84
N ASN A 467 -13.77 -1.34 32.32
CA ASN A 467 -14.31 -2.66 31.97
C ASN A 467 -14.32 -2.93 30.45
N ILE A 468 -13.74 -2.03 29.66
CA ILE A 468 -13.77 -2.05 28.19
C ILE A 468 -13.32 -3.39 27.58
N GLN A 469 -12.34 -4.09 28.16
CA GLN A 469 -11.92 -5.41 27.67
C GLN A 469 -13.02 -6.48 27.79
N LYS A 470 -13.85 -6.40 28.84
CA LYS A 470 -15.01 -7.29 29.01
C LYS A 470 -16.08 -6.97 27.96
N ILE A 471 -16.35 -5.68 27.74
CA ILE A 471 -17.33 -5.21 26.74
C ILE A 471 -16.91 -5.64 25.33
N ILE A 472 -15.62 -5.55 25.00
CA ILE A 472 -15.08 -6.01 23.71
C ILE A 472 -15.45 -7.48 23.45
N LYS A 473 -15.27 -8.35 24.44
CA LYS A 473 -15.57 -9.79 24.35
C LYS A 473 -17.06 -10.06 24.30
N GLU A 474 -17.82 -9.42 25.18
CA GLU A 474 -19.26 -9.61 25.31
C GLU A 474 -20.01 -9.19 24.05
N PHE A 475 -19.64 -8.04 23.47
CA PHE A 475 -20.29 -7.49 22.29
C PHE A 475 -19.55 -7.78 20.99
N ASN A 476 -18.51 -8.63 20.97
CA ASN A 476 -17.69 -8.94 19.79
C ASN A 476 -17.26 -7.67 19.02
N VAL A 477 -16.76 -6.68 19.76
CA VAL A 477 -16.33 -5.39 19.20
C VAL A 477 -15.05 -5.59 18.40
N ASN A 478 -14.96 -4.96 17.24
CA ASN A 478 -13.79 -5.01 16.38
C ASN A 478 -13.25 -3.62 16.00
N GLU A 479 -13.91 -2.54 16.42
CA GLU A 479 -13.45 -1.16 16.24
C GLU A 479 -13.74 -0.32 17.50
N ILE A 480 -12.77 0.47 17.95
CA ILE A 480 -12.91 1.45 19.05
C ILE A 480 -12.45 2.81 18.56
N ILE A 481 -13.26 3.83 18.79
CA ILE A 481 -13.00 5.21 18.37
C ILE A 481 -12.89 6.11 19.60
N PHE A 482 -11.74 6.78 19.77
CA PHE A 482 -11.50 7.76 20.83
C PHE A 482 -11.79 9.17 20.34
N SER A 483 -12.49 9.96 21.17
CA SER A 483 -12.65 11.41 20.96
C SER A 483 -11.53 12.17 21.67
N SER A 484 -10.57 12.77 20.93
CA SER A 484 -9.39 13.41 21.53
C SER A 484 -9.69 14.66 22.38
N SER A 485 -10.94 15.15 22.35
CA SER A 485 -11.41 16.28 23.14
C SER A 485 -11.83 15.90 24.57
N GLU A 486 -12.08 14.62 24.85
CA GLU A 486 -12.61 14.17 26.16
C GLU A 486 -11.64 13.28 26.92
N ILE A 487 -10.89 12.44 26.20
CA ILE A 487 -9.92 11.53 26.79
C ILE A 487 -8.50 12.02 26.53
N SER A 488 -7.67 12.04 27.57
CA SER A 488 -6.25 12.37 27.41
C SER A 488 -5.53 11.28 26.61
N TYR A 489 -4.48 11.66 25.86
CA TYR A 489 -3.69 10.67 25.12
C TYR A 489 -3.12 9.59 26.04
N ASN A 490 -2.70 9.96 27.26
CA ASN A 490 -2.22 9.00 28.27
C ASN A 490 -3.25 7.91 28.54
N LYS A 491 -4.52 8.30 28.71
CA LYS A 491 -5.62 7.38 29.02
C LYS A 491 -6.00 6.54 27.80
N MET A 492 -5.97 7.10 26.59
CA MET A 492 -6.12 6.32 25.35
C MET A 492 -5.04 5.23 25.24
N MET A 493 -3.76 5.57 25.47
CA MET A 493 -2.66 4.61 25.41
C MET A 493 -2.79 3.52 26.48
N GLU A 494 -3.25 3.86 27.68
CA GLU A 494 -3.53 2.89 28.75
C GLU A 494 -4.60 1.87 28.31
N ILE A 495 -5.67 2.33 27.65
CA ILE A 495 -6.73 1.47 27.11
C ILE A 495 -6.18 0.56 25.99
N VAL A 496 -5.49 1.14 25.00
CA VAL A 496 -4.89 0.39 23.87
C VAL A 496 -3.96 -0.70 24.38
N SER A 497 -3.09 -0.37 25.34
CA SER A 497 -2.14 -1.33 25.93
C SER A 497 -2.84 -2.47 26.67
N ARG A 498 -3.90 -2.19 27.45
CA ARG A 498 -4.69 -3.23 28.13
C ARG A 498 -5.42 -4.16 27.16
N CYS A 499 -5.79 -3.65 25.99
CA CYS A 499 -6.54 -4.38 24.97
C CYS A 499 -5.69 -4.97 23.84
N GLN A 500 -4.35 -4.95 23.93
CA GLN A 500 -3.41 -5.40 22.89
C GLN A 500 -3.60 -6.87 22.42
N ASN A 501 -4.18 -7.71 23.27
CA ASN A 501 -4.43 -9.13 22.96
C ASN A 501 -5.82 -9.37 22.35
N GLU A 502 -6.66 -8.34 22.28
CA GLU A 502 -7.98 -8.39 21.67
C GLU A 502 -7.87 -7.97 20.20
N ASN A 503 -8.60 -8.64 19.29
CA ASN A 503 -8.53 -8.37 17.86
C ASN A 503 -9.37 -7.13 17.47
N VAL A 504 -8.97 -5.96 17.97
CA VAL A 504 -9.73 -4.70 17.87
C VAL A 504 -8.91 -3.61 17.19
N GLU A 505 -9.53 -2.87 16.27
CA GLU A 505 -8.96 -1.71 15.60
C GLU A 505 -9.20 -0.43 16.43
N PHE A 506 -8.15 0.31 16.79
CA PHE A 506 -8.26 1.58 17.50
C PHE A 506 -8.14 2.76 16.54
N LYS A 507 -9.00 3.77 16.73
CA LYS A 507 -9.01 5.02 15.95
C LYS A 507 -9.13 6.20 16.89
N ILE A 508 -8.57 7.33 16.51
CA ILE A 508 -8.65 8.58 17.26
C ILE A 508 -9.26 9.63 16.34
N VAL A 509 -10.21 10.41 16.85
CA VAL A 509 -10.82 11.53 16.13
C VAL A 509 -10.41 12.83 16.82
N GLY A 510 -9.87 13.76 16.02
CA GLY A 510 -9.46 15.10 16.46
C GLY A 510 -10.63 16.00 16.84
N SER A 511 -10.32 17.14 17.47
CA SER A 511 -11.31 18.16 17.88
C SER A 511 -11.96 18.90 16.69
N ASN A 512 -11.31 18.93 15.54
CA ASN A 512 -11.90 19.31 14.26
C ASN A 512 -12.19 18.01 13.52
N LEU A 513 -13.40 17.85 12.98
CA LEU A 513 -14.00 16.61 12.44
C LEU A 513 -13.29 16.04 11.18
N GLU A 514 -11.98 15.85 11.23
CA GLU A 514 -11.16 15.13 10.25
C GLU A 514 -10.83 13.75 10.85
N PHE A 515 -11.28 12.70 10.16
CA PHE A 515 -11.04 11.30 10.55
C PHE A 515 -9.66 10.87 10.06
N ILE A 516 -8.78 10.41 10.96
CA ILE A 516 -7.43 9.97 10.58
C ILE A 516 -7.07 8.63 11.22
N VAL A 517 -6.90 7.67 10.31
CA VAL A 517 -5.96 6.52 10.31
C VAL A 517 -6.28 5.32 11.22
N GLY A 518 -6.70 4.26 10.54
CA GLY A 518 -6.61 2.87 10.98
C GLY A 518 -5.71 2.07 10.02
N LYS A 519 -5.35 0.84 10.40
CA LYS A 519 -4.25 0.05 9.81
C LYS A 519 -4.48 -0.51 8.39
N THR A 520 -5.50 -0.07 7.66
CA THR A 520 -5.84 -0.59 6.33
C THR A 520 -6.60 0.45 5.51
N ALA A 521 -6.03 0.82 4.36
CA ALA A 521 -6.53 1.77 3.38
C ALA A 521 -6.68 3.23 3.88
N VAL A 522 -5.91 4.12 3.24
CA VAL A 522 -6.13 5.56 3.25
C VAL A 522 -7.43 5.81 2.48
N THR A 523 -8.51 6.13 3.19
CA THR A 523 -9.64 6.85 2.61
C THR A 523 -9.67 8.23 3.25
N LEU A 524 -9.02 9.18 2.56
CA LEU A 524 -9.30 10.60 2.68
C LEU A 524 -10.79 10.80 2.36
N LEU A 525 -11.54 11.42 3.27
CA LEU A 525 -12.85 11.98 2.97
C LEU A 525 -12.87 13.39 3.56
N ASP A 526 -12.16 14.27 2.88
CA ASP A 526 -12.53 15.68 2.84
C ASP A 526 -13.61 15.85 1.77
N ASP A 527 -14.65 16.60 2.13
CA ASP A 527 -15.56 17.24 1.17
C ASP A 527 -14.79 18.34 0.43
N MET A 528 -13.94 17.95 -0.52
CA MET A 528 -13.59 18.68 -1.74
C MET A 528 -12.99 17.67 -2.73
N PRO A 529 -13.35 17.69 -4.02
CA PRO A 529 -13.06 16.62 -4.96
C PRO A 529 -11.58 16.63 -5.36
N LEU A 530 -10.71 16.07 -4.52
CA LEU A 530 -9.44 15.52 -4.98
C LEU A 530 -9.75 14.19 -5.67
N ILE A 531 -10.13 14.30 -6.93
CA ILE A 531 -10.19 13.16 -7.84
C ILE A 531 -8.78 12.57 -7.85
N GLU A 532 -8.58 11.44 -7.18
CA GLU A 532 -7.46 10.56 -7.50
C GLU A 532 -7.55 10.25 -8.99
N LEU A 533 -6.65 10.85 -9.75
CA LEU A 533 -6.60 10.78 -11.20
C LEU A 533 -5.98 9.47 -11.68
N HIS A 534 -6.61 8.36 -11.30
CA HIS A 534 -6.26 7.06 -11.88
C HIS A 534 -6.90 6.95 -13.27
N TYR A 535 -6.17 7.39 -14.29
CA TYR A 535 -6.58 7.21 -15.68
C TYR A 535 -6.40 5.75 -16.09
N ASN A 536 -7.48 5.03 -16.39
CA ASN A 536 -7.39 3.66 -16.92
C ASN A 536 -6.48 3.60 -18.16
N ILE A 537 -6.50 4.62 -19.02
CA ILE A 537 -5.67 4.67 -20.22
C ILE A 537 -4.16 4.80 -19.94
N SER A 538 -3.78 5.15 -18.71
CA SER A 538 -2.39 5.25 -18.27
C SER A 538 -1.83 3.93 -17.72
N ASP A 539 -2.69 2.97 -17.34
CA ASP A 539 -2.30 1.65 -16.85
C ASP A 539 -1.59 0.85 -17.96
N PRO A 540 -0.36 0.31 -17.73
CA PRO A 540 0.37 -0.49 -18.71
C PRO A 540 -0.42 -1.67 -19.28
N LYS A 541 -1.29 -2.32 -18.49
CA LYS A 541 -2.13 -3.43 -18.95
C LYS A 541 -3.22 -2.94 -19.88
N MET A 542 -3.86 -1.82 -19.55
CA MET A 542 -4.90 -1.24 -20.41
C MET A 542 -4.31 -0.71 -21.70
N LYS A 543 -3.10 -0.11 -21.68
CA LYS A 543 -2.36 0.27 -22.90
C LYS A 543 -2.11 -0.94 -23.83
N PHE A 544 -1.73 -2.07 -23.25
CA PHE A 544 -1.53 -3.32 -24.01
C PHE A 544 -2.84 -3.82 -24.61
N ILE A 545 -3.89 -3.94 -23.79
CA ILE A 545 -5.22 -4.39 -24.22
C ILE A 545 -5.78 -3.48 -25.32
N LYS A 546 -5.67 -2.17 -25.15
CA LYS A 546 -6.11 -1.16 -26.12
C LYS A 546 -5.35 -1.27 -27.44
N THR A 547 -4.02 -1.42 -27.38
CA THR A 547 -3.20 -1.58 -28.59
C THR A 547 -3.56 -2.87 -29.33
N LEU A 548 -3.82 -3.97 -28.60
CA LEU A 548 -4.28 -5.22 -29.21
C LEU A 548 -5.65 -5.05 -29.87
N PHE A 549 -6.60 -4.41 -29.20
CA PHE A 549 -7.92 -4.09 -29.75
C PHE A 549 -7.82 -3.29 -31.06
N ASP A 550 -6.99 -2.23 -31.07
CA ASP A 550 -6.79 -1.38 -32.26
C ASP A 550 -6.20 -2.18 -33.43
N ILE A 551 -5.20 -3.03 -33.18
CA ILE A 551 -4.59 -3.88 -34.22
C ILE A 551 -5.59 -4.92 -34.73
N CYS A 552 -6.33 -5.58 -33.82
CA CYS A 552 -7.32 -6.59 -34.17
C CYS A 552 -8.46 -6.05 -35.03
N LEU A 553 -8.83 -4.78 -34.88
CA LEU A 553 -9.82 -4.12 -35.75
C LEU A 553 -9.20 -3.55 -37.03
N ALA A 554 -7.98 -3.01 -36.97
CA ALA A 554 -7.33 -2.40 -38.13
C ALA A 554 -6.98 -3.44 -39.20
N PHE A 555 -6.54 -4.64 -38.80
CA PHE A 555 -6.09 -5.66 -39.74
C PHE A 555 -7.23 -6.10 -40.68
N PRO A 556 -8.41 -6.53 -40.20
CA PRO A 556 -9.51 -6.88 -41.10
C PRO A 556 -10.00 -5.69 -41.94
N ALA A 557 -10.07 -4.48 -41.36
CA ALA A 557 -10.49 -3.29 -42.09
C ALA A 557 -9.56 -2.94 -43.25
N LEU A 558 -8.25 -3.10 -43.07
CA LEU A 558 -7.22 -2.83 -44.09
C LEU A 558 -7.30 -3.79 -45.28
N PHE A 559 -7.62 -5.07 -45.05
CA PHE A 559 -7.66 -6.05 -46.14
C PHE A 559 -9.03 -6.14 -46.81
N LEU A 560 -10.12 -5.94 -46.06
CA LEU A 560 -11.47 -6.17 -46.56
C LEU A 560 -12.17 -4.90 -47.06
N ILE A 561 -11.97 -3.76 -46.39
CA ILE A 561 -12.77 -2.54 -46.61
C ILE A 561 -11.93 -1.46 -47.30
N TYR A 562 -10.69 -1.26 -46.86
CA TYR A 562 -9.80 -0.19 -47.32
C TYR A 562 -9.58 -0.17 -48.85
N PRO A 563 -9.29 -1.29 -49.54
CA PRO A 563 -9.02 -1.25 -50.98
C PRO A 563 -10.23 -0.75 -51.76
N PHE A 564 -11.43 -1.22 -51.40
CA PHE A 564 -12.68 -0.84 -52.04
C PHE A 564 -12.96 0.66 -51.89
N ILE A 565 -12.82 1.19 -50.66
CA ILE A 565 -13.01 2.61 -50.39
C ILE A 565 -11.95 3.47 -51.09
N TYR A 566 -10.69 3.05 -51.09
CA TYR A 566 -9.60 3.77 -51.77
C TYR A 566 -9.84 3.89 -53.28
N PHE A 567 -10.19 2.80 -53.96
CA PHE A 567 -10.51 2.84 -55.39
C PHE A 567 -11.76 3.66 -55.68
N ASN A 568 -12.83 3.50 -54.88
CA ASN A 568 -14.06 4.27 -55.06
C ASN A 568 -13.84 5.78 -54.83
N HIS A 569 -13.04 6.17 -53.85
CA HIS A 569 -12.69 7.57 -53.59
C HIS A 569 -11.88 8.18 -54.76
N LYS A 570 -10.93 7.43 -55.31
CA LYS A 570 -10.10 7.85 -56.46
C LYS A 570 -10.90 7.98 -57.76
N LEU A 571 -11.92 7.14 -57.95
CA LEU A 571 -12.76 7.13 -59.16
C LEU A 571 -13.91 8.13 -59.11
N SER A 572 -14.61 8.24 -57.97
CA SER A 572 -15.84 9.03 -57.85
C SER A 572 -15.63 10.46 -57.38
N GLY A 573 -14.49 10.76 -56.74
CA GLY A 573 -14.19 12.08 -56.14
C GLY A 573 -15.13 12.50 -55.01
N ARG A 574 -16.10 11.66 -54.61
CA ARG A 574 -17.05 11.95 -53.53
C ARG A 574 -16.39 11.72 -52.18
N LYS A 575 -16.33 12.77 -51.36
CA LYS A 575 -15.84 12.71 -49.98
C LYS A 575 -16.99 12.42 -49.03
N SER A 576 -16.81 11.44 -48.17
CA SER A 576 -17.70 11.18 -47.03
C SER A 576 -16.87 10.96 -45.77
N ASP A 577 -17.39 11.38 -44.62
CA ASP A 577 -16.75 11.18 -43.32
C ASP A 577 -16.34 9.71 -43.10
N PHE A 578 -17.16 8.76 -43.57
CA PHE A 578 -16.84 7.33 -43.49
C PHE A 578 -15.68 6.93 -44.40
N SER A 579 -15.62 7.48 -45.63
CA SER A 579 -14.50 7.21 -46.54
C SER A 579 -13.18 7.75 -45.98
N ASP A 580 -13.19 8.94 -45.39
CA ASP A 580 -12.00 9.55 -44.78
C ASP A 580 -11.55 8.77 -43.53
N PHE A 581 -12.51 8.30 -42.70
CA PHE A 581 -12.22 7.44 -41.56
C PHE A 581 -11.54 6.13 -41.97
N ILE A 582 -12.04 5.44 -43.00
CA ILE A 582 -11.42 4.20 -43.50
C ILE A 582 -10.04 4.47 -44.10
N LEU A 583 -9.87 5.57 -44.84
CA LEU A 583 -8.59 5.95 -45.43
C LEU A 583 -7.50 6.24 -44.38
N ASP A 584 -7.90 6.58 -43.16
CA ASP A 584 -7.01 6.83 -42.03
C ASP A 584 -6.67 5.60 -41.18
N VAL A 585 -7.32 4.45 -41.39
CA VAL A 585 -7.03 3.18 -40.69
C VAL A 585 -5.54 2.78 -40.71
N PRO A 586 -4.77 2.96 -41.80
CA PRO A 586 -3.33 2.67 -41.79
C PRO A 586 -2.56 3.46 -40.73
N LYS A 587 -3.03 4.65 -40.31
CA LYS A 587 -2.39 5.44 -39.24
C LYS A 587 -2.45 4.73 -37.90
N VAL A 588 -3.48 3.90 -37.64
CA VAL A 588 -3.62 3.12 -36.39
C VAL A 588 -2.51 2.09 -36.25
N LEU A 589 -2.11 1.45 -37.36
CA LEU A 589 -1.02 0.45 -37.37
C LEU A 589 0.36 1.04 -37.06
N THR A 590 0.55 2.36 -37.21
CA THR A 590 1.79 3.04 -36.81
C THR A 590 1.98 3.11 -35.28
N GLY A 591 0.93 2.77 -34.51
CA GLY A 591 0.92 2.86 -33.05
C GLY A 591 0.81 4.29 -32.51
N LYS A 592 0.76 5.32 -33.37
CA LYS A 592 0.59 6.73 -33.00
C LYS A 592 -0.87 7.15 -32.83
N TYR A 593 -1.79 6.47 -33.50
CA TYR A 593 -3.24 6.72 -33.47
C TYR A 593 -3.99 5.51 -32.91
N SER A 594 -5.23 5.74 -32.53
CA SER A 594 -6.19 4.73 -32.11
C SER A 594 -7.51 4.92 -32.86
N PHE A 595 -8.39 3.91 -32.88
CA PHE A 595 -9.74 4.10 -33.44
C PHE A 595 -10.56 5.09 -32.62
N VAL A 596 -10.46 5.00 -31.30
CA VAL A 596 -11.17 5.85 -30.33
C VAL A 596 -10.16 6.49 -29.40
N GLY A 597 -10.25 7.80 -29.23
CA GLY A 597 -9.35 8.56 -28.38
C GLY A 597 -9.60 10.07 -28.44
N PRO A 598 -8.86 10.87 -27.66
CA PRO A 598 -8.98 12.33 -27.65
C PRO A 598 -8.62 12.94 -29.01
N LYS A 599 -9.09 14.17 -29.25
CA LYS A 599 -8.87 14.88 -30.53
C LYS A 599 -7.40 15.26 -30.75
N SER A 600 -6.70 15.59 -29.66
CA SER A 600 -5.30 16.00 -29.67
C SER A 600 -4.50 15.19 -28.63
N ARG A 601 -3.16 15.16 -28.79
CA ARG A 601 -2.27 14.38 -27.93
C ARG A 601 -1.87 15.12 -26.64
N LYS A 602 -2.06 16.45 -26.57
CA LYS A 602 -1.55 17.29 -25.48
C LYS A 602 -2.34 18.61 -25.37
N GLU A 603 -2.96 18.79 -24.21
CA GLU A 603 -3.13 20.09 -23.54
C GLU A 603 -2.64 19.88 -22.09
N ASP A 604 -1.76 20.75 -21.62
CA ASP A 604 -1.32 20.91 -20.22
C ASP A 604 -0.86 19.66 -19.44
N ASN A 605 0.28 19.05 -19.83
CA ASN A 605 1.00 18.01 -19.07
C ASN A 605 0.22 16.73 -18.71
N LEU A 606 -1.04 16.58 -19.14
CA LEU A 606 -1.91 15.43 -18.86
C LEU A 606 -1.98 14.48 -20.07
N TYR A 607 -1.85 13.18 -19.82
CA TYR A 607 -1.92 12.15 -20.86
C TYR A 607 -3.33 11.54 -20.93
N PHE A 608 -4.09 11.93 -21.96
CA PHE A 608 -5.45 11.42 -22.20
C PHE A 608 -5.52 10.20 -23.15
N GLY A 609 -4.38 9.70 -23.62
CA GLY A 609 -4.32 8.58 -24.58
C GLY A 609 -3.69 8.92 -25.92
N LYS A 610 -3.76 7.97 -26.86
CA LYS A 610 -3.38 8.20 -28.27
C LYS A 610 -4.52 8.95 -28.97
N PRO A 611 -4.24 9.89 -29.89
CA PRO A 611 -5.27 10.53 -30.69
C PRO A 611 -6.15 9.51 -31.40
N GLY A 612 -7.46 9.68 -31.28
CA GLY A 612 -8.45 8.84 -31.94
C GLY A 612 -8.71 9.27 -33.38
N LEU A 613 -9.04 8.33 -34.26
CA LEU A 613 -9.72 8.65 -35.52
C LEU A 613 -11.15 9.13 -35.25
N THR A 614 -11.74 8.66 -34.14
CA THR A 614 -13.01 9.14 -33.57
C THR A 614 -12.87 9.26 -32.05
N GLY A 615 -13.90 9.80 -31.39
CA GLY A 615 -13.94 10.00 -29.95
C GLY A 615 -15.22 10.73 -29.54
N TYR A 616 -15.33 11.11 -28.26
CA TYR A 616 -16.46 11.92 -27.80
C TYR A 616 -16.58 13.24 -28.57
N TRP A 617 -15.44 13.87 -28.90
CA TRP A 617 -15.36 15.05 -29.76
C TRP A 617 -15.98 14.87 -31.15
N TYR A 618 -16.16 13.63 -31.63
CA TYR A 618 -16.82 13.36 -32.91
C TYR A 618 -18.33 13.15 -32.75
N ILE A 619 -18.78 12.53 -31.65
CA ILE A 619 -20.19 12.16 -31.44
C ILE A 619 -21.01 13.25 -30.74
N GLU A 620 -20.44 13.96 -29.77
CA GLU A 620 -21.12 15.01 -29.01
C GLU A 620 -20.87 16.40 -29.63
N TYR A 621 -21.84 17.30 -29.47
CA TYR A 621 -21.69 18.72 -29.80
C TYR A 621 -21.55 19.49 -28.49
N GLY A 622 -20.43 20.20 -28.34
CA GLY A 622 -20.16 21.00 -27.15
C GLY A 622 -19.09 22.03 -27.42
N ASN A 623 -18.95 22.99 -26.50
CA ASN A 623 -17.81 23.91 -26.53
C ASN A 623 -16.50 23.16 -26.19
N GLN A 624 -15.34 23.80 -26.37
CA GLN A 624 -14.04 23.16 -26.16
C GLN A 624 -13.89 22.60 -24.73
N GLU A 625 -14.43 23.31 -23.73
CA GLU A 625 -14.41 22.92 -22.32
C GLU A 625 -15.24 21.64 -22.04
N GLU A 626 -16.38 21.47 -22.72
CA GLU A 626 -17.21 20.25 -22.63
C GLU A 626 -16.51 19.04 -23.27
N ILE A 627 -15.81 19.25 -24.39
CA ILE A 627 -15.03 18.20 -25.05
C ILE A 627 -13.87 17.74 -24.15
N GLU A 628 -13.17 18.66 -23.50
CA GLU A 628 -12.10 18.34 -22.55
C GLU A 628 -12.62 17.53 -21.35
N LYS A 629 -13.80 17.87 -20.82
CA LYS A 629 -14.47 17.09 -19.76
C LYS A 629 -14.79 15.67 -20.21
N LEU A 630 -15.17 15.48 -21.47
CA LEU A 630 -15.46 14.16 -22.05
C LEU A 630 -14.20 13.35 -22.35
N ASP A 631 -13.13 14.00 -22.82
CA ASP A 631 -11.81 13.35 -23.02
C ASP A 631 -11.20 12.90 -21.68
N PHE A 632 -11.39 13.71 -20.63
CA PHE A 632 -11.07 13.34 -19.26
C PHE A 632 -11.91 12.14 -18.77
N TYR A 633 -13.22 12.17 -19.00
CA TYR A 633 -14.12 11.06 -18.67
C TYR A 633 -13.70 9.77 -19.39
N TYR A 634 -13.35 9.86 -20.67
CA TYR A 634 -12.84 8.76 -21.47
C TYR A 634 -11.54 8.20 -20.88
N ALA A 635 -10.54 9.05 -20.62
CA ALA A 635 -9.25 8.63 -20.10
C ALA A 635 -9.37 7.94 -18.73
N LYS A 636 -10.30 8.39 -17.89
CA LYS A 636 -10.61 7.80 -16.57
C LYS A 636 -11.29 6.44 -16.70
N ASN A 637 -12.29 6.33 -17.57
CA ASN A 637 -13.18 5.14 -17.63
C ASN A 637 -12.82 4.16 -18.76
N GLN A 638 -11.72 4.39 -19.49
CA GLN A 638 -11.36 3.63 -20.68
C GLN A 638 -11.42 2.11 -20.43
N ASN A 639 -12.18 1.44 -21.30
CA ASN A 639 -12.27 -0.01 -21.42
C ASN A 639 -12.78 -0.36 -22.84
N ILE A 640 -12.69 -1.63 -23.24
CA ILE A 640 -13.07 -2.08 -24.60
C ILE A 640 -14.54 -1.81 -24.93
N TRP A 641 -15.45 -1.95 -23.96
CA TRP A 641 -16.88 -1.74 -24.19
C TRP A 641 -17.19 -0.27 -24.50
N LEU A 642 -16.54 0.64 -23.78
CA LEU A 642 -16.64 2.07 -24.04
C LEU A 642 -16.12 2.44 -25.43
N ASP A 643 -14.99 1.86 -25.86
CA ASP A 643 -14.46 2.05 -27.20
C ASP A 643 -15.44 1.55 -28.28
N LEU A 644 -16.04 0.36 -28.09
CA LEU A 644 -17.03 -0.17 -29.02
C LEU A 644 -18.29 0.69 -29.10
N GLU A 645 -18.76 1.23 -27.96
CA GLU A 645 -19.91 2.12 -27.92
C GLU A 645 -19.65 3.42 -28.69
N ILE A 646 -18.52 4.08 -28.41
CA ILE A 646 -18.14 5.34 -29.09
C ILE A 646 -17.92 5.09 -30.58
N LEU A 647 -17.26 3.99 -30.96
CA LEU A 647 -17.03 3.63 -32.34
C LEU A 647 -18.35 3.35 -33.08
N GLY A 648 -19.28 2.61 -32.46
CA GLY A 648 -20.61 2.35 -33.01
C GLY A 648 -21.42 3.62 -33.22
N LYS A 649 -21.45 4.52 -32.23
CA LYS A 649 -22.09 5.85 -32.35
C LYS A 649 -21.44 6.71 -33.45
N SER A 650 -20.11 6.67 -33.56
CA SER A 650 -19.37 7.42 -34.57
C SER A 650 -19.70 6.94 -35.99
N ILE A 651 -19.69 5.62 -36.22
CA ILE A 651 -20.03 5.04 -37.53
C ILE A 651 -21.48 5.37 -37.91
N ASN A 652 -22.41 5.27 -36.96
CA ASN A 652 -23.81 5.62 -37.22
C ASN A 652 -23.96 7.11 -37.61
N LYS A 653 -23.24 8.01 -36.94
CA LYS A 653 -23.20 9.45 -37.27
C LYS A 653 -22.57 9.72 -38.65
N MET A 654 -21.53 8.98 -39.01
CA MET A 654 -20.89 9.08 -40.35
C MET A 654 -21.86 8.68 -41.46
N TRP A 655 -22.74 7.70 -41.21
CA TRP A 655 -23.74 7.26 -42.18
C TRP A 655 -24.95 8.19 -42.24
N SER A 656 -25.43 8.73 -41.11
CA SER A 656 -26.58 9.63 -41.07
C SER A 656 -26.32 11.03 -41.63
N LYS A 657 -25.06 11.49 -41.67
CA LYS A 657 -24.68 12.74 -42.36
C LYS A 657 -24.66 12.65 -43.89
N ASN A 658 -24.71 11.44 -44.45
CA ASN A 658 -24.67 11.19 -45.90
C ASN A 658 -26.02 10.74 -46.47
N SER A 659 -27.11 10.81 -45.69
CA SER A 659 -28.49 10.56 -46.11
C SER A 659 -29.27 11.85 -46.29
#